data_AF-A0AAC8TFD1-F1
#
_entry.id   AF-A0AAC8TFD1-F1
#
_cell.length_a   1.000
_cell.length_b   1.000
_cell.length_c   1.000
_cell.angle_alpha   90.00
_cell.angle_beta   90.00
_cell.angle_gamma   90.00
#
_symmetry.space_group_name_H-M   'P 1'
#
loop_
_entity.id
_entity.type
_entity.pdbx_description
1 polymer ?
#
loop_
_entity_poly.entity_id
_entity_poly.type
_entity_poly.pdbx_seq_one_letter_code
_entity_poly.pdbx_strand_id
1 'polypeptide(L)'
;MHLPTSYPPREKIAILGGGMASLSAAFALTDTAALRERYDVTVYQDGWLLGGKGASVRNREEHGRIEEHGLHVWLGYYENAFTLLRRCYEELGRPPGAAMRTLRDAFVKHSAIVVGEQTPRGWEHWSVDFPQTDEWPGDGRPLPTPAESLRGATLQVLRYAMDWWKQWRGRLPEADDVAGQLRGLLKHVLSLQAPLLAGRAARSLADGVRSVLDRLRSLARRDLEADTELRRLWVVLEFSAICVIGLLREGVYGPSGDFEPLDELEFSDWLRKYGASEMTVSSGLVRAFYHLAFCDGGGAGAGLALLGMIRMFTCYRGAIFYKMRAGMGETVIAPLYEVLRRRGVRFEFFHRVERLELSDDQRRVERVVIGRQATPRSGEYLPLIAVEGLPCWPEQPLYEQLVEGEALARHGATFASFWSDWTPVEQRTLRLGDDFHHVVLGISLGALPFVASELIAASPRWQRMVEHVKTVRTVSMQLWVTTPIGQLASNAGAPVTTAYQVPLETWADMSHLVPIEGWKARDGVRGILYACGQLGQGDDPVAVNDPRASDRAALEEVARGFLEEHLAHIWPGGADSRGGLRWESLFDPQGRTGPERLRAQYLRVNAEPSDRYVLSLPGSQKHRIAPDDSGFEGLILAGDWTRTGYDLGCIEAATMSGLMAARALGVPVSIVGEVPRKRAEPRVSLPRYVDRPGEMALRSPYVLEEVSMTALVLRARRDALGALLDRYLNIPARGHVRYVPAAPFVVLAAAFAGRAFSGDPEHRRLGYMPETDVAFWVPAWAMRPGKGRLIPERLVWFLPHVFVSTGAAAAAGREIYGFPKSVVDVEVRRSSEHAIDYLSLEGEVLERNTPETRGTRARILEVTRSNASPGPLRSVGDMIGDIARPFDPSGERASSLARSFTADGVTIAFLKQFRDVHHTDRACYQAIIEAKAAVRTVRGYGPIPGSFQVSWGDHASHPFTADLGLEPGGQKALAATWVDFDFVMESGRELFRADGRGPFAALG
;
A
#
# COMPACT_ATOMS: atom_id res chain seq x y z
N MET A 1 -18.98 20.47 -46.19
CA MET A 1 -17.94 20.68 -45.16
C MET A 1 -17.72 19.34 -44.48
N HIS A 2 -16.67 18.62 -44.87
CA HIS A 2 -16.30 17.35 -44.23
C HIS A 2 -15.77 17.67 -42.82
N LEU A 3 -16.43 17.16 -41.79
CA LEU A 3 -15.88 17.13 -40.43
C LEU A 3 -14.66 16.20 -40.45
N PRO A 4 -13.48 16.62 -39.97
CA PRO A 4 -12.32 15.75 -39.93
C PRO A 4 -12.54 14.67 -38.87
N THR A 5 -12.70 13.43 -39.32
CA THR A 5 -12.74 12.21 -38.50
C THR A 5 -11.32 11.71 -38.20
N SER A 6 -10.44 12.57 -37.68
CA SER A 6 -9.17 12.09 -37.13
C SER A 6 -9.32 12.03 -35.60
N TYR A 7 -9.55 10.83 -35.07
CA TYR A 7 -9.30 10.57 -33.66
C TYR A 7 -7.85 10.98 -33.33
N PRO A 8 -7.57 11.56 -32.15
CA PRO A 8 -6.20 11.85 -31.76
C PRO A 8 -5.36 10.56 -31.84
N PRO A 9 -4.11 10.62 -32.31
CA PRO A 9 -3.24 9.45 -32.38
C PRO A 9 -3.04 8.86 -30.97
N ARG A 10 -3.02 7.53 -30.87
CA ARG A 10 -2.82 6.83 -29.59
C ARG A 10 -1.50 7.24 -28.95
N GLU A 11 -1.49 7.36 -27.63
CA GLU A 11 -0.28 7.56 -26.85
C GLU A 11 0.56 6.26 -26.84
N LYS A 12 1.73 6.26 -27.51
CA LYS A 12 2.63 5.10 -27.58
C LYS A 12 3.42 4.95 -26.28
N ILE A 13 3.31 3.80 -25.63
CA ILE A 13 4.00 3.46 -24.38
C ILE A 13 5.00 2.32 -24.65
N ALA A 14 6.29 2.59 -24.48
CA ALA A 14 7.34 1.58 -24.52
C ALA A 14 7.63 1.09 -23.09
N ILE A 15 7.30 -0.16 -22.80
CA ILE A 15 7.62 -0.80 -21.53
C ILE A 15 8.88 -1.64 -21.72
N LEU A 16 9.92 -1.35 -20.95
CA LEU A 16 11.22 -2.01 -21.06
C LEU A 16 11.36 -3.07 -19.97
N GLY A 17 11.48 -4.34 -20.38
CA GLY A 17 11.48 -5.51 -19.49
C GLY A 17 10.07 -6.05 -19.22
N GLY A 18 9.94 -7.37 -19.14
CA GLY A 18 8.68 -8.09 -18.99
C GLY A 18 8.47 -8.75 -17.62
N GLY A 19 8.99 -8.14 -16.56
CA GLY A 19 8.77 -8.58 -15.17
C GLY A 19 7.38 -8.24 -14.62
N MET A 20 7.08 -8.70 -13.40
CA MET A 20 5.75 -8.51 -12.79
C MET A 20 5.29 -7.05 -12.73
N ALA A 21 6.20 -6.10 -12.45
CA ALA A 21 5.87 -4.67 -12.42
C ALA A 21 5.43 -4.15 -13.80
N SER A 22 6.16 -4.50 -14.85
CA SER A 22 5.83 -4.16 -16.24
C SER A 22 4.49 -4.74 -16.67
N LEU A 23 4.26 -6.03 -16.39
CA LEU A 23 3.01 -6.69 -16.75
C LEU A 23 1.82 -6.10 -15.97
N SER A 24 2.04 -5.68 -14.71
CA SER A 24 1.03 -4.99 -13.92
C SER A 24 0.69 -3.60 -14.47
N ALA A 25 1.70 -2.84 -14.91
CA ALA A 25 1.50 -1.56 -15.57
C ALA A 25 0.73 -1.74 -16.88
N ALA A 26 1.13 -2.69 -17.74
CA ALA A 26 0.44 -3.01 -18.98
C ALA A 26 -1.02 -3.44 -18.73
N PHE A 27 -1.28 -4.22 -17.68
CA PHE A 27 -2.62 -4.66 -17.32
C PHE A 27 -3.52 -3.49 -16.92
N ALA A 28 -3.00 -2.54 -16.15
CA ALA A 28 -3.74 -1.33 -15.76
C ALA A 28 -3.93 -0.36 -16.94
N LEU A 29 -2.91 -0.17 -17.78
CA LEU A 29 -2.98 0.69 -18.98
C LEU A 29 -3.95 0.17 -20.04
N THR A 30 -4.32 -1.11 -19.99
CA THR A 30 -5.25 -1.73 -20.94
C THR A 30 -6.56 -2.19 -20.31
N ASP A 31 -6.86 -1.71 -19.10
CA ASP A 31 -7.92 -2.27 -18.26
C ASP A 31 -9.34 -2.02 -18.79
N THR A 32 -9.54 -0.93 -19.54
CA THR A 32 -10.84 -0.56 -20.13
C THR A 32 -10.72 -0.31 -21.63
N ALA A 33 -11.84 -0.34 -22.36
CA ALA A 33 -11.86 -0.04 -23.79
C ALA A 33 -11.33 1.37 -24.09
N ALA A 34 -11.74 2.37 -23.32
CA ALA A 34 -11.26 3.75 -23.45
C ALA A 34 -9.73 3.87 -23.24
N LEU A 35 -9.17 3.10 -22.30
CA LEU A 35 -7.72 3.07 -22.09
C LEU A 35 -7.00 2.38 -23.27
N ARG A 36 -7.57 1.30 -23.83
CA ARG A 36 -7.05 0.64 -25.04
C ARG A 36 -7.18 1.47 -26.32
N GLU A 37 -8.11 2.42 -26.35
CA GLU A 37 -8.21 3.43 -27.41
C GLU A 37 -7.21 4.57 -27.20
N ARG A 38 -6.89 4.90 -25.95
CA ARG A 38 -5.93 5.95 -25.60
C ARG A 38 -4.47 5.51 -25.78
N TYR A 39 -4.11 4.33 -25.29
CA TYR A 39 -2.71 3.86 -25.25
C TYR A 39 -2.43 2.76 -26.27
N ASP A 40 -1.28 2.86 -26.94
CA ASP A 40 -0.66 1.77 -27.71
C ASP A 40 0.54 1.25 -26.90
N VAL A 41 0.42 0.06 -26.31
CA VAL A 41 1.38 -0.48 -25.36
C VAL A 41 2.23 -1.56 -26.01
N THR A 42 3.55 -1.40 -25.97
CA THR A 42 4.53 -2.40 -26.42
C THR A 42 5.47 -2.75 -25.29
N VAL A 43 5.63 -4.05 -25.00
CA VAL A 43 6.60 -4.59 -24.04
C VAL A 43 7.81 -5.12 -24.80
N TYR A 44 8.98 -4.55 -24.55
CA TYR A 44 10.25 -4.99 -25.10
C TYR A 44 10.93 -5.92 -24.09
N GLN A 45 11.18 -7.17 -24.48
CA GLN A 45 11.72 -8.21 -23.63
C GLN A 45 13.03 -8.76 -24.21
N ASP A 46 14.05 -8.85 -23.38
CA ASP A 46 15.28 -9.60 -23.67
C ASP A 46 14.94 -11.09 -23.77
N GLY A 47 15.35 -11.73 -24.86
CA GLY A 47 15.03 -13.13 -25.10
C GLY A 47 13.54 -13.40 -25.22
N TRP A 48 13.16 -14.60 -24.84
CA TRP A 48 11.83 -15.15 -25.10
C TRP A 48 10.97 -15.32 -23.84
N LEU A 49 11.55 -15.14 -22.65
CA LEU A 49 10.95 -15.47 -21.36
C LEU A 49 10.47 -14.23 -20.61
N LEU A 50 9.18 -14.21 -20.22
CA LEU A 50 8.62 -13.18 -19.34
C LEU A 50 8.69 -13.60 -17.86
N GLY A 51 8.46 -12.64 -16.97
CA GLY A 51 8.30 -12.87 -15.52
C GLY A 51 9.41 -12.28 -14.67
N GLY A 52 10.56 -11.96 -15.26
CA GLY A 52 11.73 -11.48 -14.52
C GLY A 52 12.12 -12.50 -13.43
N LYS A 53 12.29 -12.03 -12.19
CA LYS A 53 12.56 -12.90 -11.02
C LYS A 53 11.46 -13.93 -10.73
N GLY A 54 10.26 -13.71 -11.27
CA GLY A 54 9.14 -14.65 -11.18
C GLY A 54 9.05 -15.64 -12.34
N ALA A 55 10.06 -15.71 -13.21
CA ALA A 55 10.07 -16.61 -14.34
C ALA A 55 10.30 -18.06 -13.90
N SER A 56 9.60 -18.97 -14.55
CA SER A 56 9.87 -20.41 -14.48
C SER A 56 9.50 -21.10 -15.79
N VAL A 57 10.11 -22.25 -16.01
CA VAL A 57 10.06 -22.98 -17.28
C VAL A 57 9.68 -24.44 -17.07
N ARG A 58 9.23 -25.08 -18.14
CA ARG A 58 9.03 -26.53 -18.25
C ARG A 58 10.18 -27.12 -19.02
N ASN A 59 10.96 -28.00 -18.40
CA ASN A 59 12.01 -28.74 -19.08
C ASN A 59 11.43 -29.98 -19.76
N ARG A 60 11.24 -29.89 -21.09
CA ARG A 60 10.63 -30.95 -21.90
C ARG A 60 11.44 -32.24 -21.96
N GLU A 61 12.77 -32.14 -21.87
CA GLU A 61 13.66 -33.31 -21.90
C GLU A 61 13.61 -34.09 -20.59
N GLU A 62 13.31 -33.41 -19.49
CA GLU A 62 13.23 -33.96 -18.13
C GLU A 62 11.77 -34.04 -17.66
N HIS A 63 10.94 -34.79 -18.38
CA HIS A 63 9.54 -35.07 -18.03
C HIS A 63 8.62 -33.84 -17.90
N GLY A 64 8.96 -32.71 -18.53
CA GLY A 64 8.21 -31.48 -18.35
C GLY A 64 8.23 -31.00 -16.90
N ARG A 65 9.30 -31.29 -16.14
CA ARG A 65 9.45 -30.80 -14.77
C ARG A 65 9.53 -29.28 -14.74
N ILE A 66 9.08 -28.68 -13.64
CA ILE A 66 9.09 -27.24 -13.45
C ILE A 66 10.48 -26.84 -12.94
N GLU A 67 11.12 -25.87 -13.58
CA GLU A 67 12.39 -25.30 -13.17
C GLU A 67 12.18 -23.82 -12.82
N GLU A 68 12.29 -23.48 -11.53
CA GLU A 68 11.96 -22.16 -10.97
C GLU A 68 13.22 -21.34 -10.70
N HIS A 69 13.06 -20.02 -10.74
CA HIS A 69 14.04 -19.08 -10.23
C HIS A 69 14.26 -19.22 -8.70
N GLY A 70 13.24 -19.60 -7.94
CA GLY A 70 13.31 -19.75 -6.49
C GLY A 70 12.08 -20.44 -5.87
N LEU A 71 12.03 -20.49 -4.53
CA LEU A 71 10.91 -21.05 -3.78
C LEU A 71 9.76 -20.04 -3.72
N HIS A 72 8.99 -19.90 -4.80
CA HIS A 72 7.92 -18.91 -4.87
C HIS A 72 6.67 -19.31 -4.06
N VAL A 73 6.58 -18.80 -2.83
CA VAL A 73 5.40 -18.86 -1.97
C VAL A 73 4.85 -17.44 -1.77
N TRP A 74 3.53 -17.25 -1.93
CA TRP A 74 2.91 -15.93 -1.77
C TRP A 74 2.40 -15.72 -0.36
N LEU A 75 2.60 -14.51 0.17
CA LEU A 75 2.10 -14.16 1.49
C LEU A 75 0.60 -13.86 1.41
N GLY A 76 -0.16 -14.31 2.42
CA GLY A 76 -1.61 -14.19 2.45
C GLY A 76 -2.16 -12.77 2.56
N TYR A 77 -1.31 -11.75 2.57
CA TYR A 77 -1.68 -10.34 2.54
C TYR A 77 -1.31 -9.63 1.23
N TYR A 78 -0.87 -10.36 0.19
CA TYR A 78 -0.54 -9.81 -1.14
C TYR A 78 -1.80 -9.38 -1.92
N GLU A 79 -2.51 -8.39 -1.40
CA GLU A 79 -3.83 -7.94 -1.88
C GLU A 79 -3.80 -7.46 -3.33
N ASN A 80 -2.77 -6.71 -3.75
CA ASN A 80 -2.72 -6.16 -5.09
C ASN A 80 -2.42 -7.24 -6.13
N ALA A 81 -1.45 -8.13 -5.86
CA ALA A 81 -1.11 -9.23 -6.75
C ALA A 81 -2.28 -10.22 -6.92
N PHE A 82 -2.94 -10.60 -5.82
CA PHE A 82 -4.13 -11.46 -5.88
C PHE A 82 -5.32 -10.78 -6.54
N THR A 83 -5.54 -9.47 -6.31
CA THR A 83 -6.61 -8.71 -7.00
C THR A 83 -6.39 -8.71 -8.51
N LEU A 84 -5.16 -8.44 -8.94
CA LEU A 84 -4.80 -8.38 -10.34
C LEU A 84 -4.99 -9.75 -11.01
N LEU A 85 -4.47 -10.82 -10.40
CA LEU A 85 -4.64 -12.16 -10.96
C LEU A 85 -6.09 -12.64 -10.93
N ARG A 86 -6.87 -12.34 -9.89
CA ARG A 86 -8.30 -12.70 -9.87
C ARG A 86 -9.00 -12.14 -11.10
N ARG A 87 -8.76 -10.88 -11.44
CA ARG A 87 -9.30 -10.22 -12.64
C ARG A 87 -8.77 -10.83 -13.93
N CYS A 88 -7.49 -11.18 -13.96
CA CYS A 88 -6.87 -11.87 -15.09
C CYS A 88 -7.53 -13.23 -15.36
N TYR A 89 -7.70 -14.08 -14.34
CA TYR A 89 -8.38 -15.37 -14.46
C TYR A 89 -9.87 -15.24 -14.80
N GLU A 90 -10.56 -14.23 -14.24
CA GLU A 90 -11.95 -13.91 -14.62
C GLU A 90 -12.06 -13.59 -16.12
N GLU A 91 -11.13 -12.82 -16.68
CA GLU A 91 -11.10 -12.44 -18.10
C GLU A 91 -10.62 -13.54 -19.03
N LEU A 92 -9.69 -14.39 -18.57
CA LEU A 92 -9.25 -15.57 -19.32
C LEU A 92 -10.44 -16.47 -19.68
N GLY A 93 -11.42 -16.59 -18.77
CA GLY A 93 -12.68 -17.27 -19.02
C GLY A 93 -12.51 -18.74 -19.38
N ARG A 94 -11.53 -19.45 -18.79
CA ARG A 94 -11.24 -20.86 -19.09
C ARG A 94 -12.51 -21.73 -18.96
N PRO A 95 -12.75 -22.67 -19.89
CA PRO A 95 -13.98 -23.46 -19.90
C PRO A 95 -14.08 -24.38 -18.67
N PRO A 96 -15.29 -24.81 -18.28
CA PRO A 96 -15.47 -25.82 -17.25
C PRO A 96 -14.62 -27.08 -17.53
N GLY A 97 -13.94 -27.60 -16.50
CA GLY A 97 -13.05 -28.76 -16.63
C GLY A 97 -11.61 -28.43 -17.05
N ALA A 98 -11.30 -27.20 -17.49
CA ALA A 98 -9.93 -26.79 -17.76
C ALA A 98 -9.10 -26.71 -16.47
N ALA A 99 -7.81 -27.08 -16.56
CA ALA A 99 -6.87 -26.97 -15.46
C ALA A 99 -6.67 -25.50 -15.03
N MET A 100 -6.59 -25.28 -13.70
CA MET A 100 -6.47 -23.95 -13.10
C MET A 100 -7.45 -22.95 -13.72
N ARG A 101 -8.74 -23.28 -13.72
CA ARG A 101 -9.79 -22.47 -14.36
C ARG A 101 -9.91 -21.09 -13.71
N THR A 102 -9.92 -21.05 -12.39
CA THR A 102 -10.00 -19.84 -11.58
C THR A 102 -8.72 -19.63 -10.79
N LEU A 103 -8.52 -18.43 -10.25
CA LEU A 103 -7.42 -18.13 -9.32
C LEU A 103 -7.38 -19.13 -8.15
N ARG A 104 -8.54 -19.49 -7.60
CA ARG A 104 -8.63 -20.41 -6.45
C ARG A 104 -8.31 -21.85 -6.84
N ASP A 105 -8.47 -22.21 -8.12
CA ASP A 105 -8.01 -23.49 -8.67
C ASP A 105 -6.51 -23.49 -8.99
N ALA A 106 -5.84 -22.33 -8.93
CA ALA A 106 -4.43 -22.15 -9.29
C ALA A 106 -3.51 -22.06 -8.06
N PHE A 107 -4.06 -21.80 -6.87
CA PHE A 107 -3.33 -21.69 -5.61
C PHE A 107 -3.83 -22.70 -4.56
N VAL A 108 -2.95 -23.05 -3.62
CA VAL A 108 -3.21 -23.89 -2.44
C VAL A 108 -2.87 -23.10 -1.18
N LYS A 109 -3.80 -23.07 -0.23
CA LYS A 109 -3.57 -22.49 1.10
C LYS A 109 -2.53 -23.30 1.86
N HIS A 110 -1.56 -22.62 2.49
CA HIS A 110 -0.49 -23.24 3.26
C HIS A 110 -0.32 -22.55 4.61
N SER A 111 -0.30 -23.32 5.70
CA SER A 111 -0.26 -22.80 7.07
C SER A 111 0.83 -23.36 7.96
N ALA A 112 1.43 -24.49 7.58
CA ALA A 112 2.45 -25.17 8.38
C ALA A 112 3.83 -24.55 8.11
N ILE A 113 4.39 -23.87 9.09
CA ILE A 113 5.72 -23.25 9.02
C ILE A 113 6.63 -23.95 10.03
N VAL A 114 7.87 -24.21 9.63
CA VAL A 114 8.93 -24.64 10.54
C VAL A 114 10.02 -23.58 10.56
N VAL A 115 10.39 -23.17 11.75
CA VAL A 115 11.50 -22.27 11.98
C VAL A 115 12.64 -23.07 12.59
N GLY A 116 13.78 -23.08 11.91
CA GLY A 116 15.03 -23.63 12.42
C GLY A 116 15.54 -22.79 13.58
N GLU A 117 16.00 -23.46 14.63
CA GLU A 117 16.55 -22.82 15.80
C GLU A 117 17.85 -23.50 16.22
N GLN A 118 18.94 -22.74 16.27
CA GLN A 118 20.22 -23.25 16.73
C GLN A 118 20.33 -23.10 18.25
N THR A 119 20.40 -24.22 18.97
CA THR A 119 20.58 -24.26 20.42
C THR A 119 21.92 -24.91 20.78
N PRO A 120 22.37 -24.86 22.05
CA PRO A 120 23.55 -25.62 22.49
C PRO A 120 23.42 -27.14 22.30
N ARG A 121 22.20 -27.66 22.07
CA ARG A 121 21.93 -29.08 21.78
C ARG A 121 21.97 -29.40 20.28
N GLY A 122 22.18 -28.40 19.43
CA GLY A 122 22.14 -28.50 17.97
C GLY A 122 20.89 -27.84 17.38
N TRP A 123 20.55 -28.23 16.16
CA TRP A 123 19.38 -27.72 15.46
C TRP A 123 18.09 -28.31 16.03
N GLU A 124 17.15 -27.45 16.37
CA GLU A 124 15.80 -27.81 16.81
C GLU A 124 14.75 -27.20 15.87
N HIS A 125 13.62 -27.87 15.73
CA HIS A 125 12.50 -27.40 14.91
C HIS A 125 11.41 -26.76 15.75
N TRP A 126 11.03 -25.54 15.36
CA TRP A 126 9.87 -24.84 15.87
C TRP A 126 8.76 -24.85 14.82
N SER A 127 7.86 -25.83 14.94
CA SER A 127 6.69 -25.96 14.07
C SER A 127 5.55 -25.08 14.54
N VAL A 128 4.92 -24.36 13.62
CA VAL A 128 3.76 -23.49 13.87
C VAL A 128 2.72 -23.70 12.78
N ASP A 129 1.48 -24.03 13.18
CA ASP A 129 0.33 -24.10 12.28
C ASP A 129 -0.54 -22.86 12.44
N PHE A 130 -0.59 -22.03 11.40
CA PHE A 130 -1.42 -20.82 11.38
C PHE A 130 -2.88 -21.14 11.02
N PRO A 131 -3.87 -20.51 11.69
CA PRO A 131 -5.27 -20.80 11.41
C PRO A 131 -5.65 -20.43 9.98
N GLN A 132 -6.48 -21.25 9.35
CA GLN A 132 -7.05 -20.97 8.04
C GLN A 132 -8.51 -20.51 8.15
N THR A 133 -8.92 -19.64 7.22
CA THR A 133 -10.30 -19.16 7.09
C THR A 133 -10.77 -19.29 5.65
N ASP A 134 -12.06 -19.08 5.37
CA ASP A 134 -12.59 -19.05 4.00
C ASP A 134 -12.31 -17.73 3.26
N GLU A 135 -11.71 -16.75 3.93
CA GLU A 135 -11.32 -15.49 3.32
C GLU A 135 -10.20 -15.69 2.29
N TRP A 136 -10.05 -14.70 1.40
CA TRP A 136 -8.98 -14.67 0.40
C TRP A 136 -8.40 -13.25 0.25
N PRO A 137 -7.08 -13.15 0.05
CA PRO A 137 -6.48 -11.89 -0.41
C PRO A 137 -7.02 -11.53 -1.81
N GLY A 138 -7.19 -10.24 -2.07
CA GLY A 138 -7.68 -9.74 -3.37
C GLY A 138 -9.21 -9.73 -3.54
N ASP A 139 -9.95 -10.08 -2.48
CA ASP A 139 -11.42 -9.91 -2.40
C ASP A 139 -11.83 -8.44 -2.17
N GLY A 140 -10.88 -7.50 -2.12
CA GLY A 140 -11.13 -6.06 -2.18
C GLY A 140 -11.50 -5.41 -0.84
N ARG A 141 -11.20 -6.04 0.30
CA ARG A 141 -11.32 -5.39 1.61
C ARG A 141 -10.02 -4.64 1.95
N PRO A 142 -10.08 -3.48 2.61
CA PRO A 142 -8.89 -2.75 3.02
C PRO A 142 -8.06 -3.56 4.03
N LEU A 143 -6.74 -3.31 4.07
CA LEU A 143 -5.90 -3.80 5.17
C LEU A 143 -6.28 -3.05 6.46
N PRO A 144 -6.09 -3.67 7.63
CA PRO A 144 -6.12 -2.94 8.90
C PRO A 144 -5.20 -1.72 8.85
N THR A 145 -5.66 -0.60 9.41
CA THR A 145 -4.83 0.59 9.64
C THR A 145 -3.68 0.27 10.61
N PRO A 146 -2.59 1.06 10.63
CA PRO A 146 -1.52 0.89 11.63
C PRO A 146 -2.05 0.84 13.08
N ALA A 147 -3.06 1.66 13.40
CA ALA A 147 -3.71 1.66 14.70
C ALA A 147 -4.47 0.36 14.99
N GLU A 148 -5.21 -0.18 14.01
CA GLU A 148 -5.93 -1.45 14.14
C GLU A 148 -4.96 -2.64 14.26
N SER A 149 -3.90 -2.66 13.45
CA SER A 149 -2.83 -3.65 13.55
C SER A 149 -2.12 -3.58 14.90
N LEU A 150 -1.79 -2.37 15.39
CA LEU A 150 -1.16 -2.21 16.70
C LEU A 150 -2.09 -2.64 17.84
N ARG A 151 -3.38 -2.30 17.76
CA ARG A 151 -4.39 -2.76 18.73
C ARG A 151 -4.49 -4.28 18.70
N GLY A 152 -4.59 -4.89 17.52
CA GLY A 152 -4.63 -6.34 17.33
C GLY A 152 -3.38 -7.02 17.90
N ALA A 153 -2.20 -6.48 17.59
CA ALA A 153 -0.92 -6.96 18.13
C ALA A 153 -0.86 -6.82 19.66
N THR A 154 -1.32 -5.70 20.23
CA THR A 154 -1.36 -5.49 21.68
C THR A 154 -2.30 -6.49 22.37
N LEU A 155 -3.48 -6.73 21.80
CA LEU A 155 -4.41 -7.74 22.32
C LEU A 155 -3.81 -9.15 22.21
N GLN A 156 -3.09 -9.45 21.13
CA GLN A 156 -2.38 -10.70 20.96
C GLN A 156 -1.27 -10.88 22.01
N VAL A 157 -0.48 -9.84 22.30
CA VAL A 157 0.54 -9.82 23.36
C VAL A 157 -0.09 -10.12 24.71
N LEU A 158 -1.18 -9.41 25.07
CA LEU A 158 -1.87 -9.62 26.34
C LEU A 158 -2.46 -11.02 26.45
N ARG A 159 -2.99 -11.57 25.35
CA ARG A 159 -3.46 -12.96 25.30
C ARG A 159 -2.31 -13.94 25.55
N TYR A 160 -1.18 -13.80 24.86
CA TYR A 160 -0.03 -14.67 25.08
C TYR A 160 0.50 -14.56 26.51
N ALA A 161 0.55 -13.35 27.09
CA ALA A 161 0.92 -13.16 28.49
C ALA A 161 -0.08 -13.84 29.45
N MET A 162 -1.38 -13.78 29.16
CA MET A 162 -2.41 -14.45 29.97
C MET A 162 -2.34 -15.98 29.85
N ASP A 163 -2.10 -16.51 28.66
CA ASP A 163 -1.99 -17.95 28.45
C ASP A 163 -0.70 -18.51 29.08
N TRP A 164 0.41 -17.76 28.96
CA TRP A 164 1.62 -17.98 29.74
C TRP A 164 1.29 -18.03 31.25
N TRP A 165 0.60 -17.02 31.77
CA TRP A 165 0.21 -16.99 33.19
C TRP A 165 -0.64 -18.20 33.60
N LYS A 166 -1.65 -18.58 32.82
CA LYS A 166 -2.53 -19.72 33.14
C LYS A 166 -1.77 -21.03 33.24
N GLN A 167 -0.75 -21.23 32.40
CA GLN A 167 0.08 -22.44 32.41
C GLN A 167 0.97 -22.49 33.67
N TRP A 168 1.37 -21.34 34.22
CA TRP A 168 2.42 -21.26 35.26
C TRP A 168 1.94 -20.82 36.65
N ARG A 169 0.70 -20.34 36.81
CA ARG A 169 0.12 -19.89 38.09
C ARG A 169 0.16 -20.90 39.24
N GLY A 170 0.28 -22.21 38.94
CA GLY A 170 0.40 -23.27 39.97
C GLY A 170 1.81 -23.51 40.49
N ARG A 171 2.84 -22.94 39.83
CA ARG A 171 4.26 -23.09 40.19
C ARG A 171 4.85 -21.85 40.86
N LEU A 172 4.14 -20.71 40.80
CA LEU A 172 4.59 -19.40 41.28
C LEU A 172 3.46 -18.67 42.04
N PRO A 173 3.29 -18.90 43.35
CA PRO A 173 2.24 -18.28 44.17
C PRO A 173 2.36 -16.76 44.33
N GLU A 174 3.55 -16.18 44.09
CA GLU A 174 3.85 -14.75 44.29
C GLU A 174 3.32 -13.82 43.18
N ALA A 175 2.56 -14.34 42.21
CA ALA A 175 2.28 -13.65 40.95
C ALA A 175 0.79 -13.30 40.70
N ASP A 176 -0.06 -13.34 41.72
CA ASP A 176 -1.48 -12.94 41.64
C ASP A 176 -1.68 -11.47 41.20
N ASP A 177 -0.73 -10.58 41.49
CA ASP A 177 -0.75 -9.17 41.04
C ASP A 177 -0.56 -9.03 39.52
N VAL A 178 0.18 -9.95 38.88
CA VAL A 178 0.41 -9.92 37.41
C VAL A 178 -0.91 -10.14 36.66
N ALA A 179 -1.77 -11.04 37.15
CA ALA A 179 -3.10 -11.25 36.60
C ALA A 179 -3.99 -10.01 36.75
N GLY A 180 -3.82 -9.23 37.82
CA GLY A 180 -4.48 -7.95 38.04
C GLY A 180 -4.01 -6.89 37.03
N GLN A 181 -2.69 -6.76 36.85
CA GLN A 181 -2.08 -5.82 35.91
C GLN A 181 -2.45 -6.13 34.46
N LEU A 182 -2.41 -7.42 34.05
CA LEU A 182 -2.84 -7.86 32.72
C LEU A 182 -4.32 -7.53 32.46
N ARG A 183 -5.20 -7.77 33.45
CA ARG A 183 -6.62 -7.40 33.35
C ARG A 183 -6.81 -5.88 33.28
N GLY A 184 -6.02 -5.12 34.06
CA GLY A 184 -6.01 -3.66 34.01
C GLY A 184 -5.59 -3.10 32.65
N LEU A 185 -4.49 -3.61 32.09
CA LEU A 185 -4.00 -3.26 30.76
C LEU A 185 -4.99 -3.68 29.67
N LEU A 186 -5.54 -4.89 29.75
CA LEU A 186 -6.56 -5.35 28.79
C LEU A 186 -7.79 -4.45 28.81
N LYS A 187 -8.28 -4.09 30.00
CA LYS A 187 -9.39 -3.13 30.15
C LYS A 187 -9.01 -1.78 29.55
N HIS A 188 -7.77 -1.31 29.77
CA HIS A 188 -7.28 -0.06 29.20
C HIS A 188 -7.24 -0.11 27.65
N VAL A 189 -6.64 -1.14 27.05
CA VAL A 189 -6.54 -1.36 25.60
C VAL A 189 -7.92 -1.55 24.93
N LEU A 190 -8.85 -2.23 25.61
CA LEU A 190 -10.22 -2.38 25.11
C LEU A 190 -11.02 -1.07 25.22
N SER A 191 -10.75 -0.25 26.24
CA SER A 191 -11.38 1.06 26.43
C SER A 191 -10.77 2.17 25.57
N LEU A 192 -9.52 1.99 25.11
CA LEU A 192 -8.83 2.90 24.20
C LEU A 192 -9.51 2.82 22.83
N GLN A 193 -10.27 3.86 22.49
CA GLN A 193 -10.65 4.10 21.10
C GLN A 193 -9.39 4.54 20.34
N ALA A 194 -9.12 3.93 19.18
CA ALA A 194 -7.90 4.12 18.37
C ALA A 194 -7.42 5.59 18.19
N PRO A 195 -8.30 6.62 18.12
CA PRO A 195 -7.85 7.99 17.96
C PRO A 195 -7.48 8.72 19.28
N LEU A 196 -7.58 8.07 20.45
CA LEU A 196 -7.28 8.67 21.77
C LEU A 196 -5.86 8.41 22.29
N LEU A 197 -5.01 7.73 21.53
CA LEU A 197 -3.58 7.58 21.86
C LEU A 197 -2.84 8.90 21.61
N ALA A 198 -3.15 9.94 22.40
CA ALA A 198 -2.29 11.11 22.51
C ALA A 198 -0.97 10.69 23.18
N GLY A 199 0.14 11.35 22.85
CA GLY A 199 1.49 10.90 23.22
C GLY A 199 1.73 10.54 24.70
N ARG A 200 0.96 11.08 25.66
CA ARG A 200 1.02 10.63 27.07
C ARG A 200 0.37 9.26 27.31
N ALA A 201 -0.77 8.98 26.69
CA ALA A 201 -1.46 7.70 26.82
C ALA A 201 -0.66 6.57 26.15
N ALA A 202 -0.10 6.84 24.96
CA ALA A 202 0.79 5.89 24.27
C ALA A 202 2.04 5.55 25.11
N ARG A 203 2.67 6.56 25.73
CA ARG A 203 3.80 6.35 26.65
C ARG A 203 3.40 5.53 27.88
N SER A 204 2.30 5.90 28.54
CA SER A 204 1.79 5.18 29.71
C SER A 204 1.48 3.71 29.39
N LEU A 205 0.87 3.44 28.22
CA LEU A 205 0.63 2.08 27.76
C LEU A 205 1.95 1.33 27.49
N ALA A 206 2.92 1.96 26.82
CA ALA A 206 4.22 1.36 26.58
C ALA A 206 4.95 1.03 27.90
N ASP A 207 4.91 1.92 28.88
CA ASP A 207 5.52 1.72 30.20
C ASP A 207 4.79 0.63 31.00
N GLY A 208 3.46 0.54 30.87
CA GLY A 208 2.66 -0.53 31.45
C GLY A 208 2.98 -1.91 30.85
N VAL A 209 3.06 -2.00 29.52
CA VAL A 209 3.49 -3.23 28.81
C VAL A 209 4.91 -3.62 29.20
N ARG A 210 5.84 -2.65 29.27
CA ARG A 210 7.21 -2.87 29.73
C ARG A 210 7.24 -3.44 31.14
N SER A 211 6.52 -2.80 32.06
CA SER A 211 6.49 -3.20 33.47
C SER A 211 5.99 -4.64 33.66
N VAL A 212 4.97 -5.05 32.91
CA VAL A 212 4.50 -6.43 32.92
C VAL A 212 5.55 -7.38 32.35
N LEU A 213 6.18 -7.02 31.22
CA LEU A 213 7.21 -7.87 30.62
C LEU A 213 8.40 -8.07 31.56
N ASP A 214 8.89 -7.02 32.21
CA ASP A 214 10.03 -7.11 33.14
C ASP A 214 9.71 -8.01 34.35
N ARG A 215 8.48 -7.94 34.87
CA ARG A 215 8.01 -8.83 35.94
C ARG A 215 7.89 -10.28 35.49
N LEU A 216 7.32 -10.54 34.32
CA LEU A 216 7.25 -11.90 33.79
C LEU A 216 8.66 -12.47 33.57
N ARG A 217 9.60 -11.64 33.10
CA ARG A 217 11.00 -12.03 32.89
C ARG A 217 11.69 -12.41 34.19
N SER A 218 11.50 -11.63 35.26
CA SER A 218 12.12 -11.92 36.55
C SER A 218 11.60 -13.22 37.17
N LEU A 219 10.30 -13.49 37.02
CA LEU A 219 9.65 -14.71 37.49
C LEU A 219 10.08 -15.96 36.71
N ALA A 220 10.25 -15.84 35.39
CA ALA A 220 10.53 -16.96 34.49
C ALA A 220 12.02 -17.27 34.31
N ARG A 221 12.94 -16.41 34.82
CA ARG A 221 14.35 -16.39 34.41
C ARG A 221 15.05 -17.75 34.48
N ARG A 222 14.85 -18.53 35.54
CA ARG A 222 15.51 -19.83 35.73
C ARG A 222 14.91 -20.92 34.83
N ASP A 223 13.61 -20.85 34.59
CA ASP A 223 12.89 -21.88 33.82
C ASP A 223 13.08 -21.69 32.30
N LEU A 224 13.29 -20.45 31.83
CA LEU A 224 13.51 -20.12 30.41
C LEU A 224 14.75 -20.80 29.82
N GLU A 225 15.78 -21.05 30.62
CA GLU A 225 17.01 -21.74 30.17
C GLU A 225 16.83 -23.27 30.16
N ALA A 226 15.90 -23.80 30.97
CA ALA A 226 15.70 -25.23 31.15
C ALA A 226 14.60 -25.82 30.23
N ASP A 227 13.60 -25.02 29.86
CA ASP A 227 12.40 -25.47 29.13
C ASP A 227 12.29 -24.79 27.75
N THR A 228 12.35 -25.61 26.68
CA THR A 228 12.34 -25.14 25.29
C THR A 228 11.00 -24.56 24.85
N GLU A 229 9.88 -25.16 25.27
CA GLU A 229 8.55 -24.66 24.92
C GLU A 229 8.30 -23.31 25.59
N LEU A 230 8.71 -23.20 26.86
CA LEU A 230 8.64 -21.95 27.61
C LEU A 230 9.49 -20.85 26.96
N ARG A 231 10.72 -21.19 26.57
CA ARG A 231 11.65 -20.28 25.91
C ARG A 231 11.07 -19.72 24.60
N ARG A 232 10.47 -20.57 23.76
CA ARG A 232 9.83 -20.15 22.49
C ARG A 232 8.61 -19.26 22.73
N LEU A 233 7.75 -19.63 23.68
CA LEU A 233 6.61 -18.81 24.08
C LEU A 233 7.08 -17.41 24.56
N TRP A 234 8.17 -17.37 25.33
CA TRP A 234 8.79 -16.13 25.75
C TRP A 234 9.35 -15.30 24.60
N VAL A 235 10.04 -15.93 23.63
CA VAL A 235 10.54 -15.23 22.43
C VAL A 235 9.39 -14.53 21.69
N VAL A 236 8.26 -15.21 21.46
CA VAL A 236 7.09 -14.59 20.81
C VAL A 236 6.54 -13.43 21.64
N LEU A 237 6.41 -13.64 22.96
CA LEU A 237 5.86 -12.64 23.86
C LEU A 237 6.75 -11.39 23.93
N GLU A 238 8.06 -11.58 24.15
CA GLU A 238 9.03 -10.49 24.24
C GLU A 238 9.14 -9.76 22.90
N PHE A 239 9.30 -10.47 21.79
CA PHE A 239 9.33 -9.88 20.45
C PHE A 239 8.10 -8.99 20.20
N SER A 240 6.90 -9.53 20.43
CA SER A 240 5.65 -8.82 20.17
C SER A 240 5.49 -7.61 21.11
N ALA A 241 5.84 -7.74 22.39
CA ALA A 241 5.79 -6.65 23.36
C ALA A 241 6.78 -5.54 23.00
N ILE A 242 8.01 -5.88 22.58
CA ILE A 242 9.02 -4.92 22.15
C ILE A 242 8.57 -4.16 20.90
N CYS A 243 8.00 -4.84 19.91
CA CYS A 243 7.43 -4.19 18.74
C CYS A 243 6.34 -3.18 19.14
N VAL A 244 5.42 -3.57 20.01
CA VAL A 244 4.37 -2.67 20.53
C VAL A 244 4.96 -1.46 21.26
N ILE A 245 5.92 -1.68 22.17
CA ILE A 245 6.59 -0.62 22.93
C ILE A 245 7.29 0.36 21.99
N GLY A 246 8.07 -0.15 21.05
CA GLY A 246 8.84 0.68 20.11
C GLY A 246 7.92 1.50 19.21
N LEU A 247 6.89 0.90 18.62
CA LEU A 247 5.92 1.63 17.77
C LEU A 247 5.18 2.72 18.55
N LEU A 248 4.79 2.45 19.80
CA LEU A 248 4.18 3.45 20.69
C LEU A 248 5.14 4.57 21.09
N ARG A 249 6.43 4.28 21.22
CA ARG A 249 7.46 5.29 21.55
C ARG A 249 7.84 6.14 20.34
N GLU A 250 7.87 5.56 19.15
CA GLU A 250 8.23 6.24 17.89
C GLU A 250 7.07 7.00 17.24
N GLY A 251 5.84 6.90 17.77
CA GLY A 251 4.70 7.62 17.20
C GLY A 251 4.00 6.90 16.03
N VAL A 252 4.35 5.65 15.76
CA VAL A 252 3.87 4.88 14.59
C VAL A 252 2.54 4.18 14.91
N TYR A 253 1.51 4.99 15.19
CA TYR A 253 0.14 4.53 15.51
C TYR A 253 -0.96 5.49 15.05
N GLY A 254 -0.62 6.65 14.49
CA GLY A 254 -1.58 7.58 13.90
C GLY A 254 -2.04 7.16 12.49
N PRO A 255 -3.03 7.87 11.90
CA PRO A 255 -3.56 7.59 10.57
C PRO A 255 -2.51 7.59 9.44
N SER A 256 -1.37 8.25 9.68
CA SER A 256 -0.26 8.39 8.74
C SER A 256 0.96 7.54 9.12
N GLY A 257 0.82 6.55 10.03
CA GLY A 257 1.94 5.79 10.64
C GLY A 257 3.08 5.50 9.66
N ASP A 258 4.14 6.30 9.75
CA ASP A 258 5.25 6.32 8.81
C ASP A 258 6.36 5.44 9.38
N PHE A 259 6.63 4.32 8.70
CA PHE A 259 7.64 3.36 9.09
C PHE A 259 9.03 3.74 8.56
N GLU A 260 9.10 4.58 7.52
CA GLU A 260 10.36 4.91 6.84
C GLU A 260 11.41 5.56 7.75
N PRO A 261 11.05 6.46 8.70
CA PRO A 261 12.04 6.99 9.65
C PRO A 261 12.71 5.92 10.53
N LEU A 262 12.06 4.76 10.72
CA LEU A 262 12.64 3.66 11.49
C LEU A 262 13.69 2.89 10.69
N ASP A 263 13.68 2.98 9.36
CA ASP A 263 14.60 2.25 8.49
C ASP A 263 16.05 2.73 8.62
N GLU A 264 16.31 3.89 9.23
CA GLU A 264 17.68 4.35 9.55
C GLU A 264 18.41 3.40 10.52
N LEU A 265 17.68 2.55 11.24
CA LEU A 265 18.25 1.53 12.11
C LEU A 265 18.15 0.15 11.48
N GLU A 266 19.18 -0.66 11.73
CA GLU A 266 19.16 -2.10 11.53
C GLU A 266 18.10 -2.72 12.46
N PHE A 267 17.36 -3.72 11.96
CA PHE A 267 16.20 -4.29 12.64
C PHE A 267 16.55 -4.91 14.01
N SER A 268 17.66 -5.65 14.11
CA SER A 268 18.12 -6.22 15.38
C SER A 268 18.55 -5.13 16.36
N ASP A 269 19.18 -4.07 15.88
CA ASP A 269 19.58 -2.92 16.72
C ASP A 269 18.38 -2.13 17.21
N TRP A 270 17.33 -2.01 16.38
CA TRP A 270 16.06 -1.42 16.80
C TRP A 270 15.40 -2.26 17.89
N LEU A 271 15.39 -3.60 17.77
CA LEU A 271 14.88 -4.48 18.83
C LEU A 271 15.66 -4.30 20.14
N ARG A 272 17.00 -4.23 20.08
CA ARG A 272 17.86 -3.97 21.24
C ARG A 272 17.59 -2.61 21.87
N LYS A 273 17.46 -1.55 21.05
CA LYS A 273 17.12 -0.18 21.50
C LYS A 273 15.88 -0.17 22.39
N TYR A 274 14.90 -1.02 22.10
CA TYR A 274 13.64 -1.11 22.87
C TYR A 274 13.64 -2.18 23.96
N GLY A 275 14.76 -2.89 24.16
CA GLY A 275 15.00 -3.78 25.30
C GLY A 275 14.75 -5.26 25.02
N ALA A 276 14.79 -5.71 23.77
CA ALA A 276 14.77 -7.14 23.45
C ALA A 276 16.02 -7.83 24.01
N SER A 277 15.88 -9.06 24.51
CA SER A 277 17.03 -9.86 24.93
C SER A 277 17.77 -10.45 23.72
N GLU A 278 19.06 -10.77 23.89
CA GLU A 278 19.81 -11.48 22.83
C GLU A 278 19.16 -12.82 22.47
N MET A 279 18.48 -13.49 23.41
CA MET A 279 17.71 -14.70 23.11
C MET A 279 16.59 -14.45 22.09
N THR A 280 15.90 -13.31 22.17
CA THR A 280 14.87 -12.94 21.19
C THR A 280 15.49 -12.45 19.89
N VAL A 281 16.54 -11.63 19.96
CA VAL A 281 17.21 -11.07 18.78
C VAL A 281 17.86 -12.16 17.92
N SER A 282 18.50 -13.15 18.55
CA SER A 282 19.12 -14.30 17.87
C SER A 282 18.16 -15.46 17.59
N SER A 283 16.87 -15.31 17.91
CA SER A 283 15.88 -16.38 17.76
C SER A 283 15.60 -16.72 16.29
N GLY A 284 15.14 -17.95 16.06
CA GLY A 284 14.67 -18.37 14.75
C GLY A 284 13.54 -17.47 14.20
N LEU A 285 12.70 -16.88 15.05
CA LEU A 285 11.61 -15.97 14.62
C LEU A 285 12.16 -14.73 13.92
N VAL A 286 13.17 -14.09 14.48
CA VAL A 286 13.81 -12.90 13.89
C VAL A 286 14.62 -13.29 12.67
N ARG A 287 15.36 -14.41 12.75
CA ARG A 287 16.14 -14.95 11.63
C ARG A 287 15.28 -15.33 10.41
N ALA A 288 14.09 -15.88 10.64
CA ALA A 288 13.13 -16.22 9.60
C ALA A 288 12.76 -15.00 8.73
N PHE A 289 12.69 -13.80 9.32
CA PHE A 289 12.45 -12.58 8.54
C PHE A 289 13.64 -12.25 7.61
N TYR A 290 14.87 -12.28 8.12
CA TYR A 290 16.06 -12.02 7.29
C TYR A 290 16.15 -13.00 6.12
N HIS A 291 15.88 -14.29 6.37
CA HIS A 291 15.92 -15.31 5.33
C HIS A 291 14.77 -15.17 4.32
N LEU A 292 13.56 -14.84 4.77
CA LEU A 292 12.43 -14.53 3.88
C LEU A 292 12.74 -13.34 2.95
N ALA A 293 13.51 -12.37 3.44
CA ALA A 293 13.86 -11.16 2.72
C ALA A 293 15.24 -11.20 2.03
N PHE A 294 15.97 -12.32 2.09
CA PHE A 294 17.36 -12.44 1.64
C PHE A 294 18.27 -11.30 2.13
N CYS A 295 18.17 -10.97 3.42
CA CYS A 295 18.93 -9.92 4.07
C CYS A 295 19.92 -10.49 5.10
N ASP A 296 20.42 -11.71 4.89
CA ASP A 296 21.46 -12.25 5.76
C ASP A 296 22.79 -11.52 5.50
N GLY A 297 23.54 -11.18 6.54
CA GLY A 297 24.74 -10.32 6.43
C GLY A 297 24.41 -8.82 6.48
N GLY A 298 24.02 -8.21 5.34
CA GLY A 298 23.82 -6.75 5.22
C GLY A 298 22.72 -6.13 6.09
N GLY A 299 21.85 -6.95 6.68
CA GLY A 299 20.79 -6.53 7.60
C GLY A 299 19.56 -5.95 6.88
N ALA A 300 18.58 -5.49 7.66
CA ALA A 300 17.33 -4.97 7.14
C ALA A 300 16.92 -3.67 7.86
N GLY A 301 16.34 -2.73 7.11
CA GLY A 301 15.72 -1.54 7.71
C GLY A 301 14.61 -1.94 8.68
N ALA A 302 14.64 -1.41 9.90
CA ALA A 302 13.72 -1.81 10.97
C ALA A 302 12.26 -1.48 10.65
N GLY A 303 11.99 -0.36 9.96
CA GLY A 303 10.65 0.06 9.57
C GLY A 303 9.98 -0.93 8.64
N LEU A 304 10.68 -1.34 7.59
CA LEU A 304 10.22 -2.34 6.64
C LEU A 304 10.03 -3.70 7.32
N ALA A 305 10.97 -4.11 8.18
CA ALA A 305 10.87 -5.38 8.90
C ALA A 305 9.63 -5.44 9.79
N LEU A 306 9.41 -4.40 10.58
CA LEU A 306 8.21 -4.26 11.41
C LEU A 306 6.93 -4.26 10.55
N LEU A 307 6.89 -3.48 9.46
CA LEU A 307 5.75 -3.43 8.56
C LEU A 307 5.44 -4.80 7.93
N GLY A 308 6.47 -5.50 7.46
CA GLY A 308 6.37 -6.84 6.88
C GLY A 308 5.84 -7.86 7.87
N MET A 309 6.40 -7.90 9.09
CA MET A 309 5.97 -8.82 10.14
C MET A 309 4.55 -8.52 10.64
N ILE A 310 4.20 -7.24 10.82
CA ILE A 310 2.83 -6.85 11.19
C ILE A 310 1.84 -7.31 10.11
N ARG A 311 2.13 -7.07 8.83
CA ARG A 311 1.26 -7.53 7.73
C ARG A 311 1.14 -9.05 7.70
N MET A 312 2.25 -9.75 7.86
CA MET A 312 2.28 -11.21 7.87
C MET A 312 1.43 -11.82 8.98
N PHE A 313 1.46 -11.27 10.20
CA PHE A 313 0.75 -11.85 11.34
C PHE A 313 -0.64 -11.29 11.59
N THR A 314 -0.94 -10.07 11.15
CA THR A 314 -2.21 -9.38 11.47
C THR A 314 -3.11 -9.13 10.26
N CYS A 315 -2.58 -9.26 9.04
CA CYS A 315 -3.31 -8.85 7.83
C CYS A 315 -3.50 -9.98 6.80
N TYR A 316 -2.95 -11.18 7.01
CA TYR A 316 -3.16 -12.28 6.08
C TYR A 316 -4.63 -12.72 6.04
N ARG A 317 -5.08 -13.21 4.89
CA ARG A 317 -6.43 -13.75 4.70
C ARG A 317 -6.38 -15.17 4.20
N GLY A 318 -7.25 -16.00 4.75
CA GLY A 318 -7.40 -17.40 4.36
C GLY A 318 -6.28 -18.31 4.84
N ALA A 319 -5.01 -17.99 4.57
CA ALA A 319 -3.84 -18.69 5.06
C ALA A 319 -2.63 -17.75 5.08
N ILE A 320 -1.62 -18.04 5.90
CA ILE A 320 -0.42 -17.19 5.98
C ILE A 320 0.38 -17.24 4.68
N PHE A 321 0.39 -18.39 4.00
CA PHE A 321 1.06 -18.62 2.73
C PHE A 321 0.13 -19.26 1.69
N TYR A 322 0.48 -19.07 0.43
CA TYR A 322 -0.18 -19.68 -0.73
C TYR A 322 0.87 -20.26 -1.68
N LYS A 323 0.77 -21.56 -1.93
CA LYS A 323 1.58 -22.27 -2.93
C LYS A 323 0.84 -22.28 -4.27
N MET A 324 1.56 -22.31 -5.37
CA MET A 324 0.97 -22.44 -6.71
C MET A 324 0.76 -23.92 -7.04
N ARG A 325 -0.30 -24.24 -7.79
CA ARG A 325 -0.59 -25.61 -8.24
C ARG A 325 0.24 -26.03 -9.46
N ALA A 326 0.92 -25.10 -10.10
CA ALA A 326 1.96 -25.29 -11.10
C ALA A 326 3.11 -24.32 -10.81
N GLY A 327 4.04 -24.13 -11.75
CA GLY A 327 5.06 -23.09 -11.63
C GLY A 327 4.48 -21.68 -11.71
N MET A 328 5.27 -20.68 -11.32
CA MET A 328 4.89 -19.27 -11.43
C MET A 328 4.68 -18.83 -12.89
N GLY A 329 5.49 -19.36 -13.81
CA GLY A 329 5.36 -19.16 -15.24
C GLY A 329 3.94 -19.45 -15.75
N GLU A 330 3.35 -20.58 -15.34
CA GLU A 330 2.01 -21.02 -15.75
C GLU A 330 0.89 -20.44 -14.90
N THR A 331 1.16 -20.21 -13.62
CA THR A 331 0.15 -19.78 -12.64
C THR A 331 -0.08 -18.27 -12.70
N VAL A 332 0.95 -17.50 -13.05
CA VAL A 332 0.94 -16.03 -12.98
C VAL A 332 1.24 -15.43 -14.34
N ILE A 333 2.38 -15.77 -14.94
CA ILE A 333 2.94 -15.03 -16.07
C ILE A 333 2.22 -15.34 -17.39
N ALA A 334 1.98 -16.62 -17.69
CA ALA A 334 1.27 -17.05 -18.89
C ALA A 334 -0.18 -16.51 -18.93
N PRO A 335 -0.98 -16.58 -17.84
CA PRO A 335 -2.27 -15.91 -17.77
C PRO A 335 -2.23 -14.42 -18.12
N LEU A 336 -1.26 -13.69 -17.55
CA LEU A 336 -1.09 -12.27 -17.84
C LEU A 336 -0.73 -12.03 -19.30
N TYR A 337 0.24 -12.77 -19.83
CA TYR A 337 0.61 -12.68 -21.24
C TYR A 337 -0.60 -12.93 -22.17
N GLU A 338 -1.35 -14.01 -21.94
CA GLU A 338 -2.54 -14.34 -22.74
C GLU A 338 -3.58 -13.22 -22.74
N VAL A 339 -3.91 -12.69 -21.56
CA VAL A 339 -4.89 -11.59 -21.42
C VAL A 339 -4.37 -10.31 -22.05
N LEU A 340 -3.13 -9.93 -21.79
CA LEU A 340 -2.53 -8.71 -22.34
C LEU A 340 -2.46 -8.76 -23.87
N ARG A 341 -2.09 -9.91 -24.43
CA ARG A 341 -2.11 -10.12 -25.88
C ARG A 341 -3.52 -9.98 -26.45
N ARG A 342 -4.55 -10.58 -25.81
CA ARG A 342 -5.97 -10.40 -26.20
C ARG A 342 -6.44 -8.95 -26.10
N ARG A 343 -5.86 -8.17 -25.19
CA ARG A 343 -6.12 -6.73 -25.02
C ARG A 343 -5.37 -5.84 -26.03
N GLY A 344 -4.54 -6.42 -26.90
CA GLY A 344 -3.80 -5.71 -27.95
C GLY A 344 -2.44 -5.17 -27.51
N VAL A 345 -1.91 -5.61 -26.36
CA VAL A 345 -0.51 -5.33 -25.98
C VAL A 345 0.41 -6.08 -26.93
N ARG A 346 1.38 -5.36 -27.52
CA ARG A 346 2.42 -5.96 -28.37
C ARG A 346 3.60 -6.41 -27.52
N PHE A 347 4.13 -7.60 -27.82
CA PHE A 347 5.33 -8.13 -27.16
C PHE A 347 6.44 -8.28 -28.20
N GLU A 348 7.50 -7.49 -28.03
CA GLU A 348 8.71 -7.53 -28.85
C GLU A 348 9.76 -8.36 -28.09
N PHE A 349 9.69 -9.68 -28.26
CA PHE A 349 10.69 -10.62 -27.75
C PHE A 349 12.02 -10.47 -28.48
N PHE A 350 13.10 -10.92 -27.86
CA PHE A 350 14.46 -10.84 -28.38
C PHE A 350 14.96 -9.41 -28.58
N HIS A 351 14.41 -8.45 -27.83
CA HIS A 351 14.77 -7.03 -27.89
C HIS A 351 15.47 -6.64 -26.59
N ARG A 352 16.80 -6.78 -26.56
CA ARG A 352 17.61 -6.41 -25.41
C ARG A 352 17.92 -4.92 -25.44
N VAL A 353 17.44 -4.19 -24.42
CA VAL A 353 17.79 -2.77 -24.26
C VAL A 353 19.26 -2.66 -23.89
N GLU A 354 20.01 -1.89 -24.67
CA GLU A 354 21.44 -1.68 -24.46
C GLU A 354 21.71 -0.33 -23.79
N ARG A 355 21.02 0.74 -24.22
CA ARG A 355 21.19 2.09 -23.68
C ARG A 355 19.93 2.93 -23.73
N LEU A 356 19.75 3.77 -22.72
CA LEU A 356 18.84 4.91 -22.70
C LEU A 356 19.66 6.17 -22.90
N GLU A 357 19.39 6.89 -23.99
CA GLU A 357 20.13 8.09 -24.36
C GLU A 357 19.25 9.33 -24.13
N LEU A 358 19.79 10.31 -23.42
CA LEU A 358 19.08 11.54 -23.08
C LEU A 358 19.08 12.55 -24.24
N SER A 359 18.12 13.47 -24.21
CA SER A 359 18.16 14.68 -25.05
C SER A 359 19.35 15.58 -24.68
N ASP A 360 19.71 16.49 -25.58
CA ASP A 360 20.81 17.46 -25.37
C ASP A 360 20.65 18.29 -24.07
N ASP A 361 19.40 18.62 -23.69
CA ASP A 361 19.08 19.34 -22.45
C ASP A 361 18.99 18.45 -21.20
N GLN A 362 19.19 17.14 -21.37
CA GLN A 362 19.13 16.09 -20.35
C GLN A 362 17.81 16.00 -19.59
N ARG A 363 16.71 16.50 -20.17
CA ARG A 363 15.40 16.51 -19.49
C ARG A 363 14.57 15.26 -19.75
N ARG A 364 14.83 14.51 -20.82
CA ARG A 364 14.02 13.36 -21.24
C ARG A 364 14.87 12.30 -21.93
N VAL A 365 14.35 11.07 -21.96
CA VAL A 365 14.92 10.00 -22.79
C VAL A 365 14.50 10.25 -24.23
N GLU A 366 15.47 10.51 -25.10
CA GLU A 366 15.23 10.77 -26.51
C GLU A 366 15.32 9.50 -27.36
N ARG A 367 16.22 8.58 -26.99
CA ARG A 367 16.42 7.32 -27.71
C ARG A 367 16.54 6.11 -26.78
N VAL A 368 15.97 4.99 -27.22
CA VAL A 368 16.19 3.66 -26.62
C VAL A 368 16.89 2.79 -27.64
N VAL A 369 18.14 2.42 -27.35
CA VAL A 369 18.97 1.56 -28.21
C VAL A 369 18.73 0.11 -27.83
N ILE A 370 18.41 -0.71 -28.84
CA ILE A 370 18.03 -2.11 -28.68
C ILE A 370 18.86 -2.98 -29.62
N GLY A 371 19.51 -3.99 -29.07
CA GLY A 371 20.05 -5.11 -29.81
C GLY A 371 18.96 -6.17 -30.01
N ARG A 372 18.51 -6.37 -31.25
CA ARG A 372 17.59 -7.46 -31.59
C ARG A 372 18.39 -8.75 -31.71
N GLN A 373 18.06 -9.75 -30.92
CA GLN A 373 18.81 -10.99 -30.82
C GLN A 373 18.38 -12.03 -31.87
N ALA A 374 17.10 -12.05 -32.27
CA ALA A 374 16.56 -12.98 -33.25
C ALA A 374 15.32 -12.41 -33.98
N THR A 375 15.01 -12.98 -35.15
CA THR A 375 13.90 -12.55 -36.01
C THR A 375 12.79 -13.61 -36.06
N PRO A 376 11.56 -13.31 -35.59
CA PRO A 376 10.42 -14.20 -35.78
C PRO A 376 10.04 -14.34 -37.26
N ARG A 377 9.89 -15.57 -37.76
CA ARG A 377 9.57 -15.87 -39.17
C ARG A 377 8.21 -15.31 -39.60
N SER A 378 7.23 -15.36 -38.71
CA SER A 378 5.85 -14.91 -38.94
C SER A 378 5.60 -13.44 -38.56
N GLY A 379 6.64 -12.69 -38.18
CA GLY A 379 6.52 -11.33 -37.65
C GLY A 379 6.08 -11.25 -36.18
N GLU A 380 5.48 -12.32 -35.63
CA GLU A 380 5.18 -12.48 -34.20
C GLU A 380 5.79 -13.79 -33.68
N TYR A 381 6.28 -13.78 -32.44
CA TYR A 381 6.78 -14.96 -31.72
C TYR A 381 5.77 -15.37 -30.63
N LEU A 382 5.39 -16.65 -30.61
CA LEU A 382 4.46 -17.23 -29.65
C LEU A 382 5.24 -18.14 -28.68
N PRO A 383 5.51 -17.70 -27.44
CA PRO A 383 6.48 -18.35 -26.56
C PRO A 383 5.94 -19.60 -25.85
N LEU A 384 4.62 -19.80 -25.80
CA LEU A 384 4.00 -20.80 -24.95
C LEU A 384 3.85 -22.15 -25.65
N ILE A 385 4.16 -23.21 -24.92
CA ILE A 385 3.86 -24.61 -25.27
C ILE A 385 2.72 -25.14 -24.40
N ALA A 386 2.09 -26.24 -24.81
CA ALA A 386 1.11 -26.94 -23.99
C ALA A 386 1.76 -28.11 -23.25
N VAL A 387 1.64 -28.15 -21.91
CA VAL A 387 2.06 -29.28 -21.07
C VAL A 387 0.90 -29.63 -20.15
N GLU A 388 0.41 -30.88 -20.21
CA GLU A 388 -0.75 -31.35 -19.41
C GLU A 388 -1.98 -30.40 -19.47
N GLY A 389 -2.23 -29.82 -20.64
CA GLY A 389 -3.35 -28.90 -20.88
C GLY A 389 -3.16 -27.48 -20.35
N LEU A 390 -1.96 -27.13 -19.86
CA LEU A 390 -1.60 -25.80 -19.40
C LEU A 390 -0.68 -25.07 -20.40
N PRO A 391 -0.84 -23.75 -20.58
CA PRO A 391 0.12 -22.94 -21.32
C PRO A 391 1.36 -22.69 -20.46
N CYS A 392 2.53 -23.11 -20.96
CA CYS A 392 3.79 -23.10 -20.24
C CYS A 392 4.93 -22.46 -21.04
N TRP A 393 5.92 -21.94 -20.33
CA TRP A 393 7.16 -21.44 -20.93
C TRP A 393 8.14 -22.62 -21.09
N PRO A 394 8.68 -22.91 -22.29
CA PRO A 394 9.69 -23.97 -22.48
C PRO A 394 11.03 -23.67 -21.80
N GLU A 395 11.97 -24.61 -21.71
CA GLU A 395 13.32 -24.33 -21.19
C GLU A 395 14.20 -23.48 -22.14
N GLN A 396 13.89 -23.53 -23.44
CA GLN A 396 14.61 -22.86 -24.52
C GLN A 396 13.62 -22.18 -25.48
N PRO A 397 14.04 -21.17 -26.27
CA PRO A 397 13.16 -20.60 -27.27
C PRO A 397 12.74 -21.65 -28.31
N LEU A 398 11.57 -21.44 -28.91
CA LEU A 398 11.05 -22.23 -30.00
C LEU A 398 11.78 -21.84 -31.29
N TYR A 399 12.97 -22.41 -31.49
CA TYR A 399 13.89 -22.09 -32.58
C TYR A 399 13.25 -22.20 -33.97
N GLU A 400 12.29 -23.10 -34.16
CA GLU A 400 11.54 -23.26 -35.40
C GLU A 400 10.78 -21.99 -35.82
N GLN A 401 10.41 -21.13 -34.86
CA GLN A 401 9.77 -19.85 -35.13
C GLN A 401 10.76 -18.74 -35.54
N LEU A 402 12.07 -18.98 -35.44
CA LEU A 402 13.11 -17.96 -35.62
C LEU A 402 13.89 -18.18 -36.92
N VAL A 403 14.18 -17.10 -37.64
CA VAL A 403 15.00 -17.12 -38.86
C VAL A 403 16.38 -17.69 -38.55
N GLU A 404 16.99 -17.24 -37.45
CA GLU A 404 18.31 -17.67 -37.00
C GLU A 404 18.29 -18.97 -36.16
N GLY A 405 17.12 -19.58 -35.95
CA GLY A 405 16.91 -20.66 -34.98
C GLY A 405 17.93 -21.80 -35.01
N GLU A 406 18.29 -22.32 -36.20
CA GLU A 406 19.31 -23.38 -36.34
C GLU A 406 20.72 -22.92 -35.97
N ALA A 407 21.06 -21.65 -36.25
CA ALA A 407 22.33 -21.07 -35.84
C ALA A 407 22.35 -20.87 -34.31
N LEU A 408 21.24 -20.42 -33.74
CA LEU A 408 21.10 -20.24 -32.29
C LEU A 408 21.26 -21.56 -31.53
N ALA A 409 20.55 -22.60 -31.97
CA ALA A 409 20.62 -23.92 -31.35
C ALA A 409 22.04 -24.51 -31.39
N ARG A 410 22.79 -24.29 -32.49
CA ARG A 410 24.18 -24.74 -32.62
C ARG A 410 25.17 -23.92 -31.79
N HIS A 411 24.93 -22.61 -31.65
CA HIS A 411 25.79 -21.74 -30.86
C HIS A 411 25.66 -22.04 -29.35
N GLY A 412 24.49 -22.45 -28.89
CA GLY A 412 24.23 -22.69 -27.47
C GLY A 412 24.16 -21.39 -26.63
N ALA A 413 23.95 -20.24 -27.27
CA ALA A 413 23.79 -18.97 -26.57
C ALA A 413 22.53 -18.97 -25.69
N THR A 414 22.65 -18.51 -24.45
CA THR A 414 21.54 -18.37 -23.50
C THR A 414 20.80 -17.06 -23.75
N PHE A 415 19.68 -17.09 -24.49
CA PHE A 415 18.95 -15.90 -24.97
C PHE A 415 18.27 -15.03 -23.90
N ALA A 416 18.37 -15.37 -22.61
CA ALA A 416 17.94 -14.53 -21.49
C ALA A 416 19.13 -14.03 -20.63
N SER A 417 20.35 -14.18 -21.16
CA SER A 417 21.55 -13.70 -20.48
C SER A 417 22.01 -12.38 -21.05
N PHE A 418 22.21 -11.41 -20.16
CA PHE A 418 22.79 -10.14 -20.58
C PHE A 418 24.27 -10.28 -20.96
N TRP A 419 24.94 -11.34 -20.50
CA TRP A 419 26.33 -11.68 -20.81
C TRP A 419 26.47 -12.50 -22.09
N SER A 420 25.37 -12.79 -22.78
CA SER A 420 25.42 -13.55 -24.02
C SER A 420 26.36 -12.89 -25.03
N ASP A 421 27.25 -13.71 -25.57
CA ASP A 421 28.20 -13.40 -26.64
C ASP A 421 27.56 -13.45 -28.04
N TRP A 422 26.27 -13.76 -28.12
CA TRP A 422 25.51 -13.71 -29.36
C TRP A 422 25.42 -12.28 -29.88
N THR A 423 25.90 -12.07 -31.10
CA THR A 423 25.84 -10.75 -31.75
C THR A 423 24.40 -10.45 -32.19
N PRO A 424 23.83 -9.29 -31.82
CA PRO A 424 22.51 -8.89 -32.30
C PRO A 424 22.42 -8.93 -33.83
N VAL A 425 21.31 -9.46 -34.35
CA VAL A 425 21.03 -9.53 -35.80
C VAL A 425 20.71 -8.15 -36.38
N GLU A 426 20.29 -7.22 -35.53
CA GLU A 426 19.94 -5.85 -35.89
C GLU A 426 20.14 -4.92 -34.67
N GLN A 427 20.62 -3.71 -34.93
CA GLN A 427 20.62 -2.60 -33.98
C GLN A 427 19.44 -1.68 -34.30
N ARG A 428 18.49 -1.59 -33.38
CA ARG A 428 17.27 -0.79 -33.50
C ARG A 428 17.32 0.39 -32.54
N THR A 429 16.85 1.54 -32.97
CA THR A 429 16.77 2.74 -32.12
C THR A 429 15.34 3.25 -32.11
N LEU A 430 14.68 3.17 -30.96
CA LEU A 430 13.37 3.78 -30.77
C LEU A 430 13.55 5.27 -30.47
N ARG A 431 12.72 6.12 -31.05
CA ARG A 431 12.80 7.59 -30.90
C ARG A 431 11.55 8.17 -30.24
N LEU A 432 11.76 9.15 -29.37
CA LEU A 432 10.68 9.93 -28.77
C LEU A 432 9.86 10.65 -29.87
N GLY A 433 8.53 10.58 -29.78
CA GLY A 433 7.59 11.14 -30.76
C GLY A 433 7.25 10.19 -31.90
N ASP A 434 8.21 9.37 -32.34
CA ASP A 434 8.02 8.43 -33.44
C ASP A 434 7.59 7.04 -32.94
N ASP A 435 8.35 6.45 -32.03
CA ASP A 435 8.14 5.08 -31.54
C ASP A 435 7.48 5.04 -30.16
N PHE A 436 7.73 6.06 -29.34
CA PHE A 436 7.14 6.18 -28.01
C PHE A 436 6.86 7.65 -27.66
N HIS A 437 5.86 7.89 -26.82
CA HIS A 437 5.67 9.15 -26.11
C HIS A 437 6.10 9.04 -24.64
N HIS A 438 5.98 7.84 -24.07
CA HIS A 438 6.40 7.54 -22.70
C HIS A 438 7.15 6.22 -22.63
N VAL A 439 8.11 6.15 -21.71
CA VAL A 439 8.86 4.94 -21.38
C VAL A 439 8.49 4.50 -19.96
N VAL A 440 8.14 3.23 -19.80
CA VAL A 440 8.06 2.58 -18.48
C VAL A 440 9.30 1.69 -18.33
N LEU A 441 10.21 2.08 -17.45
CA LEU A 441 11.43 1.32 -17.17
C LEU A 441 11.15 0.25 -16.12
N GLY A 442 10.99 -1.00 -16.60
CA GLY A 442 10.72 -2.21 -15.81
C GLY A 442 11.93 -3.10 -15.54
N ILE A 443 13.09 -2.76 -16.11
CA ILE A 443 14.35 -3.49 -15.95
C ILE A 443 14.83 -3.36 -14.49
N SER A 444 15.30 -4.46 -13.87
CA SER A 444 15.65 -4.46 -12.44
C SER A 444 16.98 -3.73 -12.17
N LEU A 445 17.16 -3.36 -10.91
CA LEU A 445 18.18 -2.42 -10.43
C LEU A 445 19.62 -2.79 -10.83
N GLY A 446 19.97 -4.08 -10.81
CA GLY A 446 21.34 -4.51 -11.10
C GLY A 446 21.77 -4.22 -12.55
N ALA A 447 20.83 -4.11 -13.49
CA ALA A 447 21.14 -3.83 -14.90
C ALA A 447 21.22 -2.33 -15.20
N LEU A 448 20.70 -1.46 -14.33
CA LEU A 448 20.65 -0.01 -14.56
C LEU A 448 22.02 0.65 -14.78
N PRO A 449 23.11 0.28 -14.08
CA PRO A 449 24.43 0.84 -14.36
C PRO A 449 24.89 0.66 -15.81
N PHE A 450 24.40 -0.37 -16.50
CA PHE A 450 24.76 -0.65 -17.89
C PHE A 450 23.82 0.05 -18.88
N VAL A 451 22.51 0.00 -18.64
CA VAL A 451 21.52 0.49 -19.60
C VAL A 451 21.11 1.96 -19.40
N ALA A 452 21.31 2.52 -18.21
CA ALA A 452 20.86 3.85 -17.82
C ALA A 452 22.01 4.75 -17.31
N SER A 453 23.23 4.51 -17.79
CA SER A 453 24.44 5.23 -17.36
C SER A 453 24.34 6.74 -17.55
N GLU A 454 23.74 7.23 -18.64
CA GLU A 454 23.51 8.66 -18.86
C GLU A 454 22.54 9.27 -17.84
N LEU A 455 21.46 8.57 -17.49
CA LEU A 455 20.50 9.01 -16.48
C LEU A 455 21.17 9.11 -15.10
N ILE A 456 21.99 8.12 -14.77
CA ILE A 456 22.78 8.10 -13.54
C ILE A 456 23.78 9.25 -13.54
N ALA A 457 24.51 9.49 -14.63
CA ALA A 457 25.46 10.60 -14.73
C ALA A 457 24.78 11.97 -14.58
N ALA A 458 23.61 12.16 -15.19
CA ALA A 458 22.90 13.43 -15.20
C ALA A 458 22.17 13.76 -13.87
N SER A 459 21.86 12.76 -13.03
CA SER A 459 21.03 12.96 -11.84
C SER A 459 21.67 12.46 -10.54
N PRO A 460 22.02 13.37 -9.60
CA PRO A 460 22.52 12.99 -8.28
C PRO A 460 21.56 12.08 -7.49
N ARG A 461 20.27 12.14 -7.79
CA ARG A 461 19.27 11.26 -7.17
C ARG A 461 19.42 9.82 -7.65
N TRP A 462 19.64 9.61 -8.96
CA TRP A 462 19.90 8.29 -9.52
C TRP A 462 21.22 7.72 -9.03
N GLN A 463 22.27 8.55 -8.94
CA GLN A 463 23.55 8.16 -8.33
C GLN A 463 23.36 7.61 -6.92
N ARG A 464 22.67 8.37 -6.06
CA ARG A 464 22.37 7.91 -4.70
C ARG A 464 21.56 6.62 -4.68
N MET A 465 20.56 6.46 -5.56
CA MET A 465 19.75 5.24 -5.62
C MET A 465 20.60 4.01 -5.95
N VAL A 466 21.39 4.05 -7.02
CA VAL A 466 22.22 2.89 -7.43
C VAL A 466 23.37 2.63 -6.45
N GLU A 467 23.83 3.66 -5.74
CA GLU A 467 24.84 3.53 -4.70
C GLU A 467 24.28 2.88 -3.43
N HIS A 468 23.07 3.26 -2.97
CA HIS A 468 22.57 2.86 -1.65
C HIS A 468 21.56 1.71 -1.69
N VAL A 469 20.83 1.53 -2.80
CA VAL A 469 19.92 0.39 -2.96
C VAL A 469 20.73 -0.75 -3.59
N LYS A 470 21.01 -1.79 -2.80
CA LYS A 470 21.88 -2.89 -3.21
C LYS A 470 21.09 -4.09 -3.73
N THR A 471 21.79 -5.03 -4.36
CA THR A 471 21.22 -6.29 -4.82
C THR A 471 22.13 -7.46 -4.43
N VAL A 472 21.54 -8.64 -4.23
CA VAL A 472 22.28 -9.86 -3.87
C VAL A 472 21.96 -11.00 -4.82
N ARG A 473 22.91 -11.92 -5.00
CA ARG A 473 22.67 -13.18 -5.71
C ARG A 473 21.87 -14.10 -4.81
N THR A 474 21.00 -14.89 -5.42
CA THR A 474 20.28 -15.95 -4.71
C THR A 474 20.51 -17.27 -5.41
N VAL A 475 20.25 -18.36 -4.71
CA VAL A 475 20.35 -19.72 -5.24
C VAL A 475 19.02 -20.43 -5.11
N SER A 476 18.78 -21.37 -6.01
CA SER A 476 17.67 -22.31 -5.92
C SER A 476 18.17 -23.73 -6.16
N MET A 477 17.61 -24.67 -5.41
CA MET A 477 17.80 -26.09 -5.60
C MET A 477 16.45 -26.79 -5.61
N GLN A 478 16.27 -27.75 -6.51
CA GLN A 478 15.11 -28.62 -6.52
C GLN A 478 15.55 -30.08 -6.58
N LEU A 479 15.00 -30.88 -5.70
CA LEU A 479 15.30 -32.31 -5.57
C LEU A 479 14.03 -33.12 -5.88
N TRP A 480 14.16 -34.06 -6.80
CA TRP A 480 13.15 -35.09 -7.06
C TRP A 480 13.56 -36.37 -6.35
N VAL A 481 12.65 -36.92 -5.55
CA VAL A 481 12.92 -38.11 -4.73
C VAL A 481 11.98 -39.26 -5.02
N THR A 482 12.48 -40.47 -4.81
CA THR A 482 11.76 -41.72 -5.04
C THR A 482 10.92 -42.19 -3.86
N THR A 483 11.08 -41.53 -2.71
CA THR A 483 10.34 -41.79 -1.46
C THR A 483 9.44 -40.60 -1.14
N PRO A 484 8.19 -40.81 -0.68
CA PRO A 484 7.33 -39.70 -0.27
C PRO A 484 7.98 -38.83 0.81
N ILE A 485 7.88 -37.50 0.67
CA ILE A 485 8.52 -36.53 1.57
C ILE A 485 8.11 -36.75 3.03
N GLY A 486 6.86 -37.09 3.30
CA GLY A 486 6.38 -37.38 4.67
C GLY A 486 7.04 -38.59 5.35
N GLN A 487 7.72 -39.46 4.60
CA GLN A 487 8.53 -40.56 5.16
C GLN A 487 10.01 -40.17 5.33
N LEU A 488 10.45 -39.12 4.63
CA LEU A 488 11.81 -38.61 4.72
C LEU A 488 11.92 -37.53 5.81
N ALA A 489 10.93 -36.64 5.90
CA ALA A 489 10.95 -35.44 6.72
C ALA A 489 10.59 -35.66 8.17
N SER A 490 11.18 -34.83 9.05
CA SER A 490 10.89 -34.84 10.48
C SER A 490 9.45 -34.44 10.79
N ASN A 491 8.77 -33.76 9.86
CA ASN A 491 7.41 -33.26 10.01
C ASN A 491 6.55 -33.74 8.83
N ALA A 492 5.51 -34.53 9.13
CA ALA A 492 4.63 -35.14 8.13
C ALA A 492 3.70 -34.15 7.39
N GLY A 493 3.63 -32.88 7.82
CA GLY A 493 2.70 -31.86 7.31
C GLY A 493 3.19 -31.02 6.12
N ALA A 494 4.22 -31.45 5.38
CA ALA A 494 4.75 -30.74 4.21
C ALA A 494 5.11 -29.25 4.43
N PRO A 495 5.82 -28.88 5.53
CA PRO A 495 5.98 -27.49 5.94
C PRO A 495 6.85 -26.67 4.98
N VAL A 496 6.71 -25.34 5.08
CA VAL A 496 7.75 -24.41 4.63
C VAL A 496 8.71 -24.22 5.80
N THR A 497 9.96 -24.63 5.64
CA THR A 497 11.03 -24.50 6.64
C THR A 497 11.89 -23.29 6.31
N THR A 498 12.22 -22.46 7.29
CA THR A 498 13.18 -21.34 7.13
C THR A 498 14.03 -21.18 8.39
N ALA A 499 14.85 -20.12 8.49
CA ALA A 499 15.77 -19.88 9.61
C ALA A 499 16.80 -21.01 9.83
N TYR A 500 17.10 -21.78 8.78
CA TYR A 500 18.03 -22.91 8.86
C TYR A 500 19.44 -22.53 8.36
N GLN A 501 20.24 -23.53 7.96
CA GLN A 501 21.61 -23.39 7.51
C GLN A 501 21.72 -22.71 6.13
N VAL A 502 22.56 -21.69 6.05
CA VAL A 502 22.86 -20.92 4.83
C VAL A 502 23.85 -21.64 3.93
N PRO A 503 23.84 -21.43 2.60
CA PRO A 503 22.98 -20.52 1.81
C PRO A 503 21.72 -21.21 1.23
N LEU A 504 21.26 -22.30 1.83
CA LEU A 504 20.02 -23.01 1.48
C LEU A 504 19.12 -23.04 2.71
N GLU A 505 18.82 -21.86 3.24
CA GLU A 505 18.19 -21.71 4.54
C GLU A 505 16.67 -21.90 4.53
N THR A 506 16.04 -21.88 3.35
CA THR A 506 14.58 -22.02 3.20
C THR A 506 14.23 -23.19 2.28
N TRP A 507 13.30 -24.03 2.72
CA TRP A 507 12.85 -25.25 2.04
C TRP A 507 11.34 -25.37 2.02
N ALA A 508 10.77 -26.00 1.00
CA ALA A 508 9.39 -26.47 1.06
C ALA A 508 9.19 -27.78 0.32
N ASP A 509 8.32 -28.60 0.89
CA ASP A 509 7.70 -29.71 0.18
C ASP A 509 6.78 -29.17 -0.93
N MET A 510 7.08 -29.55 -2.16
CA MET A 510 6.36 -29.20 -3.38
C MET A 510 5.80 -30.44 -4.08
N SER A 511 5.59 -31.54 -3.34
CA SER A 511 5.10 -32.82 -3.90
C SER A 511 3.71 -32.71 -4.54
N HIS A 512 2.95 -31.65 -4.24
CA HIS A 512 1.71 -31.34 -4.94
C HIS A 512 1.91 -31.01 -6.42
N LEU A 513 3.15 -30.75 -6.86
CA LEU A 513 3.52 -30.54 -8.26
C LEU A 513 3.74 -31.86 -9.03
N VAL A 514 4.01 -32.98 -8.36
CA VAL A 514 4.27 -34.28 -9.03
C VAL A 514 3.17 -34.64 -10.05
N PRO A 515 1.86 -34.49 -9.75
CA PRO A 515 0.81 -34.82 -10.72
C PRO A 515 0.68 -33.84 -11.90
N ILE A 516 1.33 -32.67 -11.81
CA ILE A 516 1.28 -31.60 -12.81
C ILE A 516 2.57 -31.58 -13.65
N GLU A 517 3.61 -32.26 -13.21
CA GLU A 517 4.77 -32.65 -14.01
C GLU A 517 4.48 -33.97 -14.75
N GLY A 518 5.15 -34.22 -15.87
CA GLY A 518 4.90 -35.36 -16.76
C GLY A 518 5.38 -36.72 -16.23
N TRP A 519 5.49 -36.87 -14.90
CA TRP A 519 5.92 -38.10 -14.26
C TRP A 519 4.88 -39.21 -14.37
N LYS A 520 5.33 -40.41 -14.74
CA LYS A 520 4.52 -41.63 -14.75
C LYS A 520 4.82 -42.44 -13.50
N ALA A 521 3.86 -43.26 -13.07
CA ALA A 521 4.03 -44.12 -11.89
C ALA A 521 5.31 -44.97 -11.92
N ARG A 522 5.71 -45.41 -13.12
CA ARG A 522 6.92 -46.20 -13.42
C ARG A 522 8.23 -45.43 -13.26
N ASP A 523 8.20 -44.10 -13.33
CA ASP A 523 9.40 -43.26 -13.23
C ASP A 523 9.85 -43.14 -11.76
N GLY A 524 8.99 -43.51 -10.81
CA GLY A 524 9.38 -43.70 -9.42
C GLY A 524 9.50 -42.43 -8.59
N VAL A 525 9.35 -41.23 -9.17
CA VAL A 525 9.28 -39.98 -8.40
C VAL A 525 8.02 -39.98 -7.52
N ARG A 526 8.21 -39.63 -6.24
CA ARG A 526 7.18 -39.62 -5.19
C ARG A 526 7.19 -38.35 -4.34
N GLY A 527 8.18 -37.47 -4.53
CA GLY A 527 8.28 -36.21 -3.81
C GLY A 527 9.15 -35.20 -4.52
N ILE A 528 8.89 -33.93 -4.25
CA ILE A 528 9.64 -32.79 -4.79
C ILE A 528 9.94 -31.85 -3.63
N LEU A 529 11.20 -31.44 -3.51
CA LEU A 529 11.64 -30.51 -2.49
C LEU A 529 12.33 -29.32 -3.16
N TYR A 530 11.88 -28.12 -2.83
CA TYR A 530 12.52 -26.88 -3.29
C TYR A 530 13.28 -26.24 -2.13
N ALA A 531 14.42 -25.65 -2.45
CA ALA A 531 15.25 -24.88 -1.55
C ALA A 531 15.66 -23.56 -2.21
N CYS A 532 15.85 -22.52 -1.40
CA CYS A 532 16.49 -21.30 -1.82
C CYS A 532 17.22 -20.61 -0.67
N GLY A 533 18.11 -19.70 -1.04
CA GLY A 533 18.78 -18.83 -0.08
C GLY A 533 19.66 -17.79 -0.74
N GLN A 534 20.36 -17.04 0.10
CA GLN A 534 21.24 -15.96 -0.32
C GLN A 534 22.65 -16.45 -0.64
N LEU A 535 23.21 -16.01 -1.77
CA LEU A 535 24.61 -16.23 -2.12
C LEU A 535 25.39 -14.91 -2.06
N GLY A 536 26.38 -14.84 -1.16
CA GLY A 536 27.14 -13.62 -0.89
C GLY A 536 26.57 -12.78 0.27
N GLN A 537 27.12 -11.59 0.50
CA GLN A 537 26.82 -10.76 1.68
C GLN A 537 25.88 -9.56 1.40
N GLY A 538 25.54 -9.33 0.12
CA GLY A 538 24.61 -8.28 -0.30
C GLY A 538 25.26 -6.94 -0.70
N ASP A 539 26.57 -6.79 -0.52
CA ASP A 539 27.37 -5.66 -1.00
C ASP A 539 28.20 -5.98 -2.26
N ASP A 540 28.22 -7.26 -2.66
CA ASP A 540 28.92 -7.72 -3.87
C ASP A 540 28.49 -6.91 -5.10
N PRO A 541 29.42 -6.26 -5.83
CA PRO A 541 29.08 -5.56 -7.06
C PRO A 541 28.54 -6.53 -8.12
N VAL A 542 27.78 -6.00 -9.08
CA VAL A 542 27.41 -6.76 -10.27
C VAL A 542 28.68 -7.06 -11.07
N ALA A 543 28.92 -8.33 -11.38
CA ALA A 543 30.11 -8.74 -12.11
C ALA A 543 30.10 -8.17 -13.53
N VAL A 544 31.27 -7.75 -14.01
CA VAL A 544 31.42 -7.26 -15.39
C VAL A 544 31.38 -8.40 -16.43
N ASN A 545 31.67 -9.64 -16.00
CA ASN A 545 31.69 -10.87 -16.81
C ASN A 545 30.83 -11.95 -16.14
N ASP A 546 30.47 -12.99 -16.89
CA ASP A 546 29.43 -13.95 -16.47
C ASP A 546 29.96 -14.84 -15.33
N PRO A 547 29.46 -14.71 -14.10
CA PRO A 547 29.96 -15.49 -12.99
C PRO A 547 29.26 -16.85 -12.88
N ARG A 548 28.24 -17.15 -13.70
CA ARG A 548 27.34 -18.29 -13.46
C ARG A 548 28.04 -19.62 -13.53
N ALA A 549 29.02 -19.80 -14.41
CA ALA A 549 29.76 -21.07 -14.49
C ALA A 549 30.54 -21.35 -13.19
N SER A 550 31.27 -20.36 -12.68
CA SER A 550 31.99 -20.47 -11.41
C SER A 550 31.04 -20.56 -10.22
N ASP A 551 29.97 -19.76 -10.21
CA ASP A 551 28.99 -19.77 -9.13
C ASP A 551 28.20 -21.09 -9.10
N ARG A 552 27.92 -21.70 -10.26
CA ARG A 552 27.27 -23.01 -10.37
C ARG A 552 28.14 -24.12 -9.78
N ALA A 553 29.43 -24.14 -10.11
CA ALA A 553 30.38 -25.08 -9.53
C ALA A 553 30.47 -24.89 -8.00
N ALA A 554 30.52 -23.64 -7.53
CA ALA A 554 30.49 -23.34 -6.09
C ALA A 554 29.18 -23.79 -5.42
N LEU A 555 28.03 -23.58 -6.09
CA LEU A 555 26.74 -24.04 -5.60
C LEU A 555 26.65 -25.57 -5.52
N GLU A 556 27.24 -26.30 -6.47
CA GLU A 556 27.30 -27.77 -6.42
C GLU A 556 28.07 -28.27 -5.19
N GLU A 557 29.21 -27.66 -4.86
CA GLU A 557 29.97 -27.95 -3.63
C GLU A 557 29.13 -27.67 -2.38
N VAL A 558 28.49 -26.50 -2.34
CA VAL A 558 27.63 -26.07 -1.23
C VAL A 558 26.44 -27.02 -1.05
N ALA A 559 25.76 -27.37 -2.14
CA ALA A 559 24.62 -28.28 -2.12
C ALA A 559 25.07 -29.66 -1.63
N ARG A 560 26.19 -30.20 -2.14
CA ARG A 560 26.73 -31.47 -1.66
C ARG A 560 27.04 -31.42 -0.16
N GLY A 561 27.81 -30.43 0.30
CA GLY A 561 28.16 -30.31 1.72
C GLY A 561 26.92 -30.20 2.60
N PHE A 562 25.93 -29.42 2.19
CA PHE A 562 24.65 -29.33 2.91
C PHE A 562 23.93 -30.69 2.98
N LEU A 563 23.85 -31.43 1.86
CA LEU A 563 23.17 -32.72 1.80
C LEU A 563 23.91 -33.80 2.61
N GLU A 564 25.23 -33.69 2.77
CA GLU A 564 26.06 -34.61 3.54
C GLU A 564 26.09 -34.31 5.04
N GLU A 565 25.97 -33.03 5.43
CA GLU A 565 26.22 -32.60 6.82
C GLU A 565 24.98 -32.09 7.56
N HIS A 566 23.95 -31.61 6.85
CA HIS A 566 22.87 -30.83 7.46
C HIS A 566 21.48 -31.38 7.17
N LEU A 567 21.31 -32.11 6.07
CA LEU A 567 19.99 -32.54 5.64
C LEU A 567 19.27 -33.47 6.64
N ALA A 568 19.98 -34.30 7.41
CA ALA A 568 19.35 -35.22 8.36
C ALA A 568 18.47 -34.54 9.43
N HIS A 569 18.71 -33.26 9.71
CA HIS A 569 17.84 -32.51 10.62
C HIS A 569 16.46 -32.27 10.00
N ILE A 570 16.41 -31.96 8.69
CA ILE A 570 15.16 -31.74 7.94
C ILE A 570 14.56 -33.09 7.50
N TRP A 571 15.39 -34.03 7.07
CA TRP A 571 15.04 -35.36 6.56
C TRP A 571 15.72 -36.51 7.31
N PRO A 572 15.33 -36.79 8.57
CA PRO A 572 15.91 -37.89 9.33
C PRO A 572 15.63 -39.26 8.69
N GLY A 573 14.47 -39.45 8.05
CA GLY A 573 14.14 -40.70 7.35
C GLY A 573 14.90 -40.86 6.03
N GLY A 574 15.40 -39.76 5.47
CA GLY A 574 16.28 -39.74 4.30
C GLY A 574 17.76 -39.83 4.65
N ALA A 575 18.13 -39.94 5.93
CA ALA A 575 19.52 -39.91 6.38
C ALA A 575 20.13 -41.31 6.52
N ASP A 576 21.40 -41.45 6.15
CA ASP A 576 22.21 -42.65 6.32
C ASP A 576 22.70 -42.80 7.78
N SER A 577 23.53 -43.82 8.06
CA SER A 577 24.05 -44.05 9.42
C SER A 577 25.02 -42.97 9.92
N ARG A 578 25.50 -42.09 9.04
CA ARG A 578 26.40 -40.98 9.36
C ARG A 578 25.67 -39.65 9.50
N GLY A 579 24.36 -39.62 9.23
CA GLY A 579 23.56 -38.40 9.22
C GLY A 579 23.62 -37.62 7.91
N GLY A 580 24.17 -38.20 6.84
CA GLY A 580 24.14 -37.61 5.49
C GLY A 580 22.97 -38.14 4.67
N LEU A 581 22.67 -37.51 3.53
CA LEU A 581 21.62 -37.97 2.63
C LEU A 581 21.88 -39.42 2.15
N ARG A 582 20.85 -40.27 2.21
CA ARG A 582 20.77 -41.52 1.44
C ARG A 582 20.58 -41.18 -0.03
N TRP A 583 21.69 -41.06 -0.74
CA TRP A 583 21.74 -40.63 -2.14
C TRP A 583 20.80 -41.43 -3.06
N GLU A 584 20.56 -42.71 -2.78
CA GLU A 584 19.64 -43.58 -3.53
C GLU A 584 18.18 -43.09 -3.50
N SER A 585 17.85 -42.22 -2.54
CA SER A 585 16.53 -41.57 -2.44
C SER A 585 16.33 -40.49 -3.51
N LEU A 586 17.41 -39.94 -4.07
CA LEU A 586 17.31 -39.00 -5.20
C LEU A 586 17.00 -39.76 -6.48
N PHE A 587 16.03 -39.24 -7.23
CA PHE A 587 15.72 -39.73 -8.57
C PHE A 587 16.90 -39.44 -9.51
N ASP A 588 17.43 -40.46 -10.18
CA ASP A 588 18.41 -40.32 -11.24
C ASP A 588 18.09 -41.32 -12.36
N PRO A 589 17.68 -40.86 -13.56
CA PRO A 589 17.31 -41.73 -14.67
C PRO A 589 18.51 -42.46 -15.27
N GLN A 590 19.74 -41.97 -15.07
CA GLN A 590 20.99 -42.59 -15.53
C GLN A 590 21.56 -43.58 -14.51
N GLY A 591 20.91 -43.75 -13.35
CA GLY A 591 21.29 -44.76 -12.36
C GLY A 591 22.65 -44.50 -11.70
N ARG A 592 23.12 -43.24 -11.64
CA ARG A 592 24.38 -42.87 -10.97
C ARG A 592 24.32 -43.21 -9.48
N THR A 593 25.46 -43.15 -8.79
CA THR A 593 25.57 -43.54 -7.37
C THR A 593 26.17 -42.40 -6.53
N GLY A 594 25.77 -42.31 -5.26
CA GLY A 594 26.32 -41.31 -4.35
C GLY A 594 26.06 -39.87 -4.81
N PRO A 595 26.97 -38.92 -4.50
CA PRO A 595 26.82 -37.50 -4.81
C PRO A 595 26.61 -37.16 -6.29
N GLU A 596 27.02 -38.04 -7.22
CA GLU A 596 26.83 -37.83 -8.67
C GLU A 596 25.34 -37.75 -9.07
N ARG A 597 24.42 -38.26 -8.23
CA ARG A 597 22.97 -38.13 -8.43
C ARG A 597 22.49 -36.67 -8.40
N LEU A 598 23.27 -35.77 -7.81
CA LEU A 598 22.98 -34.34 -7.83
C LEU A 598 22.91 -33.77 -9.26
N ARG A 599 23.60 -34.39 -10.24
CA ARG A 599 23.56 -33.99 -11.65
C ARG A 599 22.22 -34.22 -12.33
N ALA A 600 21.36 -35.10 -11.79
CA ALA A 600 19.99 -35.26 -12.26
C ALA A 600 19.02 -34.24 -11.64
N GLN A 601 19.47 -33.47 -10.64
CA GLN A 601 18.67 -32.48 -9.93
C GLN A 601 18.81 -31.09 -10.59
N TYR A 602 18.07 -30.11 -10.06
CA TYR A 602 18.12 -28.74 -10.56
C TYR A 602 18.81 -27.84 -9.54
N LEU A 603 19.85 -27.16 -9.99
CA LEU A 603 20.56 -26.12 -9.24
C LEU A 603 20.60 -24.86 -10.09
N ARG A 604 20.37 -23.69 -9.50
CA ARG A 604 20.40 -22.42 -10.20
C ARG A 604 21.05 -21.35 -9.33
N VAL A 605 21.90 -20.54 -9.95
CA VAL A 605 22.40 -19.29 -9.39
C VAL A 605 21.74 -18.13 -10.13
N ASN A 606 21.10 -17.25 -9.38
CA ASN A 606 20.45 -16.04 -9.88
C ASN A 606 21.47 -14.89 -9.85
N ALA A 607 22.38 -14.88 -10.82
CA ALA A 607 23.48 -13.93 -10.91
C ALA A 607 23.33 -12.88 -12.03
N GLU A 608 22.37 -13.06 -12.95
CA GLU A 608 22.01 -12.02 -13.91
C GLU A 608 21.62 -10.74 -13.14
N PRO A 609 22.03 -9.55 -13.56
CA PRO A 609 21.75 -8.30 -12.85
C PRO A 609 20.28 -8.02 -12.68
N SER A 610 19.45 -8.50 -13.62
CA SER A 610 18.00 -8.38 -13.50
C SER A 610 17.37 -9.45 -12.60
N ASP A 611 18.07 -10.58 -12.38
CA ASP A 611 17.62 -11.69 -11.53
C ASP A 611 17.98 -11.47 -10.05
N ARG A 612 19.04 -10.69 -9.78
CA ARG A 612 19.50 -10.41 -8.41
C ARG A 612 18.38 -9.83 -7.54
N TYR A 613 18.26 -10.34 -6.33
CA TYR A 613 17.26 -9.88 -5.36
C TYR A 613 17.59 -8.44 -4.92
N VAL A 614 16.59 -7.56 -4.84
CA VAL A 614 16.80 -6.16 -4.46
C VAL A 614 16.63 -6.02 -2.95
N LEU A 615 17.69 -5.55 -2.29
CA LEU A 615 17.76 -5.47 -0.84
C LEU A 615 17.09 -4.22 -0.29
N SER A 616 16.75 -4.32 0.99
CA SER A 616 16.10 -3.27 1.77
C SER A 616 16.93 -2.98 3.02
N LEU A 617 18.20 -2.67 2.79
CA LEU A 617 19.21 -2.39 3.81
C LEU A 617 18.82 -1.19 4.69
N PRO A 618 19.38 -1.09 5.91
CA PRO A 618 19.18 0.08 6.75
C PRO A 618 19.52 1.39 6.01
N GLY A 619 18.62 2.37 6.08
CA GLY A 619 18.75 3.70 5.46
C GLY A 619 18.59 3.73 3.93
N SER A 620 18.35 2.60 3.25
CA SER A 620 18.31 2.55 1.78
C SER A 620 16.99 3.05 1.17
N GLN A 621 15.89 2.97 1.91
CA GLN A 621 14.51 3.21 1.44
C GLN A 621 14.32 4.65 0.95
N LYS A 622 14.87 5.63 1.68
CA LYS A 622 14.83 7.06 1.31
C LYS A 622 15.50 7.37 -0.04
N HIS A 623 16.40 6.50 -0.49
CA HIS A 623 17.12 6.65 -1.77
C HIS A 623 16.35 6.07 -2.95
N ARG A 624 15.33 5.25 -2.71
CA ARG A 624 14.48 4.70 -3.77
C ARG A 624 13.68 5.81 -4.44
N ILE A 625 13.63 5.77 -5.77
CA ILE A 625 12.87 6.72 -6.58
C ILE A 625 11.44 6.19 -6.75
N ALA A 626 10.45 7.07 -6.62
CA ALA A 626 9.06 6.70 -6.83
C ALA A 626 8.74 6.55 -8.33
N PRO A 627 7.77 5.68 -8.70
CA PRO A 627 7.33 5.47 -10.08
C PRO A 627 7.03 6.75 -10.88
N ASP A 628 6.43 7.75 -10.22
CA ASP A 628 6.00 9.03 -10.79
C ASP A 628 7.04 10.15 -10.70
N ASP A 629 8.27 9.85 -10.29
CA ASP A 629 9.24 10.86 -9.84
C ASP A 629 10.67 10.56 -10.32
N SER A 630 10.78 10.03 -11.56
CA SER A 630 12.07 9.71 -12.18
C SER A 630 13.00 10.93 -12.32
N GLY A 631 12.44 12.14 -12.38
CA GLY A 631 13.17 13.37 -12.68
C GLY A 631 13.42 13.61 -14.17
N PHE A 632 12.95 12.72 -15.05
CA PHE A 632 13.04 12.85 -16.51
C PHE A 632 11.62 12.82 -17.12
N GLU A 633 11.33 13.78 -17.98
CA GLU A 633 10.02 13.91 -18.63
C GLU A 633 9.71 12.66 -19.47
N GLY A 634 8.51 12.12 -19.29
CA GLY A 634 8.04 10.94 -20.02
C GLY A 634 8.69 9.60 -19.61
N LEU A 635 9.58 9.58 -18.62
CA LEU A 635 10.14 8.36 -18.04
C LEU A 635 9.43 8.01 -16.73
N ILE A 636 8.82 6.83 -16.68
CA ILE A 636 8.10 6.28 -15.54
C ILE A 636 8.84 5.02 -15.07
N LEU A 637 8.93 4.80 -13.76
CA LEU A 637 9.65 3.65 -13.21
C LEU A 637 8.69 2.55 -12.77
N ALA A 638 9.06 1.29 -12.98
CA ALA A 638 8.31 0.14 -12.50
C ALA A 638 9.28 -0.94 -11.99
N GLY A 639 9.10 -1.41 -10.75
CA GLY A 639 9.94 -2.45 -10.18
C GLY A 639 9.88 -2.53 -8.66
N ASP A 640 10.24 -3.69 -8.13
CA ASP A 640 10.41 -3.94 -6.69
C ASP A 640 11.53 -3.10 -6.05
N TRP A 641 12.34 -2.43 -6.87
CA TRP A 641 13.39 -1.49 -6.49
C TRP A 641 12.91 -0.03 -6.34
N THR A 642 11.71 0.28 -6.82
CA THR A 642 11.13 1.63 -6.68
C THR A 642 10.56 1.84 -5.28
N ARG A 643 10.32 3.10 -4.92
CA ARG A 643 9.65 3.47 -3.67
C ARG A 643 8.15 3.25 -3.85
N THR A 644 7.51 2.39 -3.07
CA THR A 644 6.08 2.03 -3.13
C THR A 644 5.37 2.19 -1.78
N GLY A 645 6.13 2.39 -0.68
CA GLY A 645 5.61 2.37 0.69
C GLY A 645 5.54 0.95 1.27
N TYR A 646 5.95 -0.06 0.49
CA TYR A 646 6.27 -1.40 0.96
C TYR A 646 7.49 -1.90 0.18
N ASP A 647 8.64 -1.34 0.52
CA ASP A 647 9.86 -1.39 -0.29
C ASP A 647 10.67 -2.69 -0.07
N LEU A 648 9.98 -3.83 -0.08
CA LEU A 648 10.56 -5.18 -0.02
C LEU A 648 10.65 -5.77 -1.43
N GLY A 649 11.75 -6.47 -1.74
CA GLY A 649 11.91 -7.23 -2.98
C GLY A 649 10.91 -8.38 -3.13
N CYS A 650 9.65 -8.10 -3.51
CA CYS A 650 8.62 -9.13 -3.59
C CYS A 650 7.59 -8.85 -4.69
N ILE A 651 6.78 -9.87 -5.02
CA ILE A 651 5.73 -9.77 -6.04
C ILE A 651 4.71 -8.67 -5.72
N GLU A 652 4.35 -8.50 -4.45
CA GLU A 652 3.39 -7.46 -4.05
C GLU A 652 3.95 -6.06 -4.33
N ALA A 653 5.19 -5.78 -3.92
CA ALA A 653 5.83 -4.49 -4.18
C ALA A 653 6.03 -4.24 -5.68
N ALA A 654 6.41 -5.26 -6.46
CA ALA A 654 6.49 -5.16 -7.92
C ALA A 654 5.13 -4.82 -8.54
N THR A 655 4.06 -5.49 -8.09
CA THR A 655 2.69 -5.21 -8.55
C THR A 655 2.25 -3.80 -8.18
N MET A 656 2.48 -3.39 -6.93
CA MET A 656 2.20 -2.03 -6.47
C MET A 656 2.92 -1.01 -7.36
N SER A 657 4.22 -1.18 -7.59
CA SER A 657 5.01 -0.29 -8.45
C SER A 657 4.45 -0.18 -9.87
N GLY A 658 4.09 -1.31 -10.50
CA GLY A 658 3.48 -1.30 -11.83
C GLY A 658 2.13 -0.58 -11.89
N LEU A 659 1.28 -0.77 -10.87
CA LEU A 659 0.03 -0.02 -10.75
C LEU A 659 0.29 1.48 -10.54
N MET A 660 1.30 1.86 -9.76
CA MET A 660 1.71 3.25 -9.58
C MET A 660 2.24 3.87 -10.88
N ALA A 661 2.99 3.11 -11.68
CA ALA A 661 3.45 3.54 -13.00
C ALA A 661 2.26 3.85 -13.93
N ALA A 662 1.24 2.99 -13.96
CA ALA A 662 0.00 3.28 -14.70
C ALA A 662 -0.72 4.51 -14.15
N ARG A 663 -0.71 4.72 -12.81
CA ARG A 663 -1.27 5.93 -12.18
C ARG A 663 -0.58 7.20 -12.64
N ALA A 664 0.76 7.16 -12.75
CA ALA A 664 1.57 8.28 -13.22
C ALA A 664 1.20 8.70 -14.66
N LEU A 665 0.76 7.74 -15.47
CA LEU A 665 0.26 7.96 -16.83
C LEU A 665 -1.21 8.42 -16.87
N GLY A 666 -1.89 8.54 -15.73
CA GLY A 666 -3.26 9.03 -15.63
C GLY A 666 -4.34 7.94 -15.51
N VAL A 667 -3.97 6.68 -15.23
CA VAL A 667 -4.94 5.60 -14.99
C VAL A 667 -5.47 5.68 -13.55
N PRO A 668 -6.81 5.65 -13.33
CA PRO A 668 -7.39 5.68 -11.99
C PRO A 668 -7.27 4.32 -11.29
N VAL A 669 -6.09 4.04 -10.72
CA VAL A 669 -5.84 2.84 -9.93
C VAL A 669 -5.92 3.11 -8.41
N SER A 670 -6.42 2.13 -7.67
CA SER A 670 -6.35 2.09 -6.21
C SER A 670 -5.37 1.00 -5.80
N ILE A 671 -4.48 1.30 -4.85
CA ILE A 671 -3.48 0.37 -4.36
C ILE A 671 -3.72 0.14 -2.87
N VAL A 672 -3.92 -1.12 -2.51
CA VAL A 672 -4.16 -1.52 -1.13
C VAL A 672 -2.82 -1.57 -0.40
N GLY A 673 -2.75 -1.03 0.83
CA GLY A 673 -1.51 -1.05 1.61
C GLY A 673 -0.43 -0.09 1.11
N GLU A 674 -0.75 0.83 0.21
CA GLU A 674 0.10 2.00 -0.01
C GLU A 674 0.10 2.85 1.27
N VAL A 675 1.26 3.02 1.89
CA VAL A 675 1.39 3.92 3.04
C VAL A 675 1.38 5.36 2.50
N PRO A 676 0.49 6.25 3.01
CA PRO A 676 0.39 7.62 2.51
C PRO A 676 1.74 8.33 2.61
N ARG A 677 2.31 8.68 1.45
CA ARG A 677 3.53 9.47 1.40
C ARG A 677 3.23 10.86 1.94
N LYS A 678 4.10 11.42 2.77
CA LYS A 678 4.37 12.86 2.67
C LYS A 678 4.98 13.07 1.30
N ARG A 679 4.13 13.27 0.28
CA ARG A 679 4.58 13.74 -1.03
C ARG A 679 5.35 15.03 -0.72
N ALA A 680 6.59 15.15 -1.21
CA ALA A 680 7.07 16.49 -1.49
C ALA A 680 6.00 17.06 -2.43
N GLU A 681 5.29 18.11 -2.00
CA GLU A 681 4.27 18.71 -2.83
C GLU A 681 4.91 18.99 -4.20
N PRO A 682 4.23 18.66 -5.31
CA PRO A 682 4.77 18.94 -6.64
C PRO A 682 5.25 20.39 -6.64
N ARG A 683 6.47 20.67 -7.13
CA ARG A 683 6.97 22.03 -7.24
C ARG A 683 5.98 22.83 -8.07
N VAL A 684 5.13 23.59 -7.38
CA VAL A 684 4.10 24.40 -7.99
C VAL A 684 4.82 25.60 -8.64
N SER A 685 4.91 25.62 -9.96
CA SER A 685 5.42 26.77 -10.72
C SER A 685 4.33 27.84 -10.90
N LEU A 686 3.71 28.27 -9.80
CA LEU A 686 2.82 29.43 -9.81
C LEU A 686 3.65 30.71 -9.62
N PRO A 687 3.26 31.84 -10.24
CA PRO A 687 3.82 33.13 -9.90
C PRO A 687 3.71 33.40 -8.39
N ARG A 688 4.74 34.03 -7.82
CA ARG A 688 4.74 34.41 -6.40
C ARG A 688 3.61 35.38 -6.12
N TYR A 689 2.80 35.10 -5.09
CA TYR A 689 1.79 36.06 -4.60
C TYR A 689 2.50 37.32 -4.07
N VAL A 690 1.99 38.49 -4.43
CA VAL A 690 2.53 39.77 -3.97
C VAL A 690 1.70 40.24 -2.78
N ASP A 691 2.22 40.05 -1.57
CA ASP A 691 1.58 40.50 -0.33
C ASP A 691 1.47 42.04 -0.31
N ARG A 692 0.27 42.57 -0.01
CA ARG A 692 0.07 44.02 0.12
C ARG A 692 0.18 44.45 1.59
N PRO A 693 0.83 45.59 1.91
CA PRO A 693 0.84 46.10 3.27
C PRO A 693 -0.57 46.29 3.84
N GLY A 694 -0.84 45.72 5.02
CA GLY A 694 -2.15 45.79 5.70
C GLY A 694 -3.17 44.74 5.26
N GLU A 695 -2.82 43.83 4.35
CA GLU A 695 -3.67 42.72 3.93
C GLU A 695 -3.82 41.68 5.05
N MET A 696 -5.05 41.22 5.26
CA MET A 696 -5.39 40.29 6.35
C MET A 696 -5.68 38.86 5.86
N ALA A 697 -5.58 38.62 4.56
CA ALA A 697 -5.58 37.29 3.95
C ALA A 697 -4.19 36.64 4.13
N LEU A 698 -3.88 36.27 5.37
CA LEU A 698 -2.58 35.70 5.75
C LEU A 698 -2.32 34.31 5.12
N ARG A 699 -1.07 33.87 5.10
CA ARG A 699 -0.72 32.57 4.51
C ARG A 699 -1.25 31.41 5.36
N SER A 700 -1.69 30.36 4.68
CA SER A 700 -2.03 29.07 5.33
C SER A 700 -0.76 28.32 5.76
N PRO A 701 -0.84 27.36 6.71
CA PRO A 701 -2.05 26.88 7.38
C PRO A 701 -2.58 27.88 8.40
N TYR A 702 -3.90 27.85 8.66
CA TYR A 702 -4.49 28.68 9.72
C TYR A 702 -4.59 27.87 11.01
N VAL A 703 -4.16 28.45 12.11
CA VAL A 703 -4.21 27.85 13.43
C VAL A 703 -5.28 28.55 14.24
N LEU A 704 -6.20 27.77 14.80
CA LEU A 704 -7.26 28.23 15.68
C LEU A 704 -7.08 27.54 17.02
N GLU A 705 -6.81 28.36 18.03
CA GLU A 705 -6.64 27.94 19.41
C GLU A 705 -7.77 28.51 20.28
N GLU A 706 -7.99 27.86 21.42
CA GLU A 706 -9.02 28.24 22.38
C GLU A 706 -10.41 28.22 21.75
N VAL A 707 -10.64 27.27 20.83
CA VAL A 707 -11.93 27.12 20.15
C VAL A 707 -12.94 26.48 21.08
N SER A 708 -14.06 27.14 21.28
CA SER A 708 -15.28 26.55 21.83
C SER A 708 -16.36 26.54 20.76
N MET A 709 -16.96 25.38 20.50
CA MET A 709 -17.96 25.22 19.46
C MET A 709 -19.25 24.62 20.01
N THR A 710 -20.38 25.22 19.64
CA THR A 710 -21.72 24.64 19.82
C THR A 710 -22.23 24.14 18.48
N ALA A 711 -22.74 22.91 18.44
CA ALA A 711 -23.29 22.27 17.25
C ALA A 711 -24.76 21.89 17.49
N LEU A 712 -25.65 22.37 16.62
CA LEU A 712 -27.09 22.13 16.67
C LEU A 712 -27.50 21.32 15.44
N VAL A 713 -28.15 20.18 15.65
CA VAL A 713 -28.62 19.35 14.52
C VAL A 713 -30.01 19.80 14.09
N LEU A 714 -30.15 20.11 12.80
CA LEU A 714 -31.38 20.60 12.20
C LEU A 714 -31.85 19.66 11.09
N ARG A 715 -33.17 19.43 11.01
CA ARG A 715 -33.77 18.62 9.95
C ARG A 715 -33.62 19.34 8.60
N ALA A 716 -33.30 18.57 7.57
CA ALA A 716 -33.10 19.06 6.21
C ALA A 716 -33.72 18.10 5.18
N ARG A 717 -34.14 18.61 4.02
CA ARG A 717 -34.65 17.76 2.93
C ARG A 717 -33.51 17.25 2.06
N ARG A 718 -33.43 15.93 1.87
CA ARG A 718 -32.31 15.26 1.17
C ARG A 718 -32.18 15.68 -0.31
N ASP A 719 -33.30 15.90 -0.99
CA ASP A 719 -33.35 16.38 -2.38
C ASP A 719 -32.77 17.79 -2.50
N ALA A 720 -33.08 18.69 -1.56
CA ALA A 720 -32.50 20.04 -1.52
C ALA A 720 -30.98 19.99 -1.34
N LEU A 721 -30.49 19.18 -0.38
CA LEU A 721 -29.05 18.96 -0.18
C LEU A 721 -28.37 18.37 -1.42
N GLY A 722 -29.04 17.47 -2.15
CA GLY A 722 -28.54 16.93 -3.41
C GLY A 722 -28.38 18.00 -4.48
N ALA A 723 -29.41 18.82 -4.69
CA ALA A 723 -29.40 19.93 -5.66
C ALA A 723 -28.33 20.99 -5.30
N LEU A 724 -28.13 21.23 -4.01
CA LEU A 724 -27.08 22.12 -3.52
C LEU A 724 -25.68 21.58 -3.86
N LEU A 725 -25.39 20.33 -3.52
CA LEU A 725 -24.11 19.69 -3.83
C LEU A 725 -23.88 19.62 -5.35
N ASP A 726 -24.94 19.41 -6.14
CA ASP A 726 -24.85 19.44 -7.59
C ASP A 726 -24.44 20.82 -8.10
N ARG A 727 -25.11 21.88 -7.63
CA ARG A 727 -24.83 23.27 -8.02
C ARG A 727 -23.41 23.71 -7.67
N TYR A 728 -22.96 23.44 -6.45
CA TYR A 728 -21.70 23.98 -5.94
C TYR A 728 -20.50 23.07 -6.15
N LEU A 729 -20.68 21.75 -6.14
CA LEU A 729 -19.54 20.82 -6.20
C LEU A 729 -19.57 19.94 -7.44
N ASN A 730 -20.66 19.23 -7.73
CA ASN A 730 -20.64 18.20 -8.77
C ASN A 730 -20.61 18.75 -10.20
N ILE A 731 -21.40 19.79 -10.49
CA ILE A 731 -21.39 20.45 -11.81
C ILE A 731 -20.01 21.10 -12.05
N PRO A 732 -19.45 21.91 -11.12
CA PRO A 732 -18.11 22.46 -11.30
C PRO A 732 -16.99 21.40 -11.33
N ALA A 733 -17.16 20.24 -10.68
CA ALA A 733 -16.19 19.14 -10.71
C ALA A 733 -16.06 18.45 -12.08
N ARG A 734 -17.03 18.64 -12.99
CA ARG A 734 -17.05 18.02 -14.34
C ARG A 734 -16.78 16.51 -14.33
N GLY A 735 -17.31 15.79 -13.34
CA GLY A 735 -17.21 14.34 -13.23
C GLY A 735 -15.93 13.80 -12.56
N HIS A 736 -14.98 14.65 -12.16
CA HIS A 736 -13.74 14.22 -11.47
C HIS A 736 -14.01 13.68 -10.05
N VAL A 737 -15.02 14.22 -9.40
CA VAL A 737 -15.51 13.78 -8.09
C VAL A 737 -17.02 13.99 -8.04
N ARG A 738 -17.73 13.11 -7.33
CA ARG A 738 -19.17 13.23 -7.09
C ARG A 738 -19.48 13.16 -5.61
N TYR A 739 -20.19 14.15 -5.10
CA TYR A 739 -20.66 14.26 -3.73
C TYR A 739 -22.16 13.96 -3.67
N VAL A 740 -22.57 13.17 -2.69
CA VAL A 740 -23.99 12.88 -2.42
C VAL A 740 -24.32 13.10 -0.94
N PRO A 741 -25.54 13.56 -0.59
CA PRO A 741 -25.88 13.79 0.81
C PRO A 741 -25.76 12.52 1.65
N ALA A 742 -25.02 12.61 2.76
CA ALA A 742 -24.81 11.50 3.68
C ALA A 742 -26.00 11.28 4.62
N ALA A 743 -26.71 12.34 4.97
CA ALA A 743 -27.86 12.30 5.87
C ALA A 743 -28.88 13.42 5.56
N PRO A 744 -30.16 13.28 5.97
CA PRO A 744 -31.20 14.29 5.81
C PRO A 744 -31.19 15.32 6.97
N PHE A 745 -30.01 15.80 7.34
CA PHE A 745 -29.83 16.83 8.36
C PHE A 745 -28.64 17.71 8.02
N VAL A 746 -28.59 18.89 8.63
CA VAL A 746 -27.43 19.77 8.65
C VAL A 746 -27.04 20.07 10.09
N VAL A 747 -25.80 20.47 10.31
CA VAL A 747 -25.34 20.94 11.63
C VAL A 747 -25.13 22.44 11.55
N LEU A 748 -25.88 23.22 12.35
CA LEU A 748 -25.56 24.61 12.57
C LEU A 748 -24.49 24.67 13.67
N ALA A 749 -23.25 24.98 13.27
CA ALA A 749 -22.12 25.08 14.19
C ALA A 749 -21.78 26.54 14.43
N ALA A 750 -21.61 26.92 15.69
CA ALA A 750 -21.11 28.22 16.13
C ALA A 750 -19.80 28.01 16.90
N ALA A 751 -18.68 28.31 16.26
CA ALA A 751 -17.33 28.19 16.79
C ALA A 751 -16.79 29.58 17.17
N PHE A 752 -16.15 29.65 18.34
CA PHE A 752 -15.59 30.87 18.91
C PHE A 752 -14.14 30.59 19.25
N ALA A 753 -13.23 31.12 18.46
CA ALA A 753 -11.79 30.98 18.65
C ALA A 753 -11.24 32.21 19.38
N GLY A 754 -10.60 32.00 20.53
CA GLY A 754 -9.88 33.07 21.22
C GLY A 754 -8.69 33.59 20.42
N ARG A 755 -8.06 32.69 19.63
CA ARG A 755 -6.88 33.02 18.84
C ARG A 755 -6.91 32.34 17.47
N ALA A 756 -7.08 33.12 16.41
CA ALA A 756 -6.90 32.71 15.02
C ALA A 756 -5.68 33.41 14.42
N PHE A 757 -4.77 32.65 13.80
CA PHE A 757 -3.53 33.18 13.23
C PHE A 757 -2.94 32.31 12.11
N SER A 758 -1.99 32.89 11.37
CA SER A 758 -1.20 32.18 10.37
C SER A 758 -0.12 31.30 11.01
N GLY A 759 -0.06 30.04 10.60
CA GLY A 759 1.01 29.10 10.93
C GLY A 759 2.28 29.28 10.09
N ASP A 760 2.22 30.06 9.00
CA ASP A 760 3.41 30.44 8.22
C ASP A 760 4.36 31.34 9.05
N PRO A 761 5.68 31.07 9.09
CA PRO A 761 6.63 31.83 9.89
C PRO A 761 6.69 33.32 9.57
N GLU A 762 6.57 33.72 8.30
CA GLU A 762 6.65 35.14 7.91
C GLU A 762 5.42 35.92 8.36
N HIS A 763 4.23 35.30 8.30
CA HIS A 763 2.97 35.96 8.65
C HIS A 763 2.57 35.73 10.12
N ARG A 764 3.17 34.76 10.82
CA ARG A 764 2.95 34.54 12.26
C ARG A 764 3.28 35.78 13.10
N ARG A 765 4.27 36.57 12.68
CA ARG A 765 4.68 37.82 13.36
C ARG A 765 3.63 38.94 13.31
N LEU A 766 2.62 38.82 12.44
CA LEU A 766 1.55 39.82 12.30
C LEU A 766 0.50 39.73 13.42
N GLY A 767 0.57 38.69 14.26
CA GLY A 767 -0.27 38.54 15.45
C GLY A 767 -1.39 37.52 15.28
N TYR A 768 -2.41 37.64 16.13
CA TYR A 768 -3.61 36.83 16.12
C TYR A 768 -4.84 37.71 16.31
N MET A 769 -6.01 37.20 15.95
CA MET A 769 -7.29 37.85 16.22
C MET A 769 -8.30 36.82 16.73
N PRO A 770 -9.23 37.20 17.63
CA PRO A 770 -10.39 36.38 17.91
C PRO A 770 -11.27 36.27 16.65
N GLU A 771 -11.87 35.10 16.44
CA GLU A 771 -12.79 34.85 15.33
C GLU A 771 -14.01 34.09 15.83
N THR A 772 -15.19 34.53 15.41
CA THR A 772 -16.41 33.74 15.51
C THR A 772 -16.78 33.25 14.11
N ASP A 773 -17.06 31.96 13.98
CA ASP A 773 -17.51 31.32 12.75
C ASP A 773 -18.82 30.58 13.02
N VAL A 774 -19.90 31.00 12.35
CA VAL A 774 -21.20 30.35 12.43
C VAL A 774 -21.59 29.86 11.04
N ALA A 775 -21.81 28.55 10.90
CA ALA A 775 -22.03 27.96 9.59
C ALA A 775 -23.00 26.79 9.62
N PHE A 776 -23.65 26.56 8.48
CA PHE A 776 -24.36 25.31 8.22
C PHE A 776 -23.42 24.29 7.59
N TRP A 777 -23.32 23.13 8.21
CA TRP A 777 -22.45 22.03 7.82
C TRP A 777 -23.30 20.92 7.19
N VAL A 778 -23.08 20.66 5.92
CA VAL A 778 -23.77 19.64 5.14
C VAL A 778 -22.88 18.39 5.06
N PRO A 779 -23.28 17.25 5.64
CA PRO A 779 -22.50 16.01 5.54
C PRO A 779 -22.74 15.35 4.17
N ALA A 780 -21.65 15.04 3.46
CA ALA A 780 -21.71 14.42 2.13
C ALA A 780 -20.69 13.27 1.97
N TRP A 781 -21.04 12.28 1.18
CA TRP A 781 -20.11 11.24 0.73
C TRP A 781 -19.46 11.65 -0.59
N ALA A 782 -18.14 11.70 -0.63
CA ALA A 782 -17.41 11.67 -1.89
C ALA A 782 -17.46 10.22 -2.44
N MET A 783 -17.89 10.07 -3.69
CA MET A 783 -18.18 8.79 -4.32
C MET A 783 -17.10 8.41 -5.32
N ARG A 784 -16.74 7.12 -5.35
CA ARG A 784 -15.86 6.52 -6.35
C ARG A 784 -16.64 5.65 -7.34
N PRO A 785 -16.26 5.60 -8.64
CA PRO A 785 -16.79 4.62 -9.58
C PRO A 785 -16.46 3.18 -9.16
N GLY A 786 -17.46 2.30 -9.12
CA GLY A 786 -17.33 0.85 -8.95
C GLY A 786 -18.06 0.09 -10.06
N LYS A 787 -17.95 -1.26 -10.09
CA LYS A 787 -18.62 -2.14 -11.10
C LYS A 787 -20.15 -1.89 -11.12
N GLY A 788 -20.60 -0.98 -12.00
CA GLY A 788 -22.01 -0.61 -12.19
C GLY A 788 -22.66 0.21 -11.05
N ARG A 789 -21.92 0.61 -10.01
CA ARG A 789 -22.47 1.40 -8.88
C ARG A 789 -21.44 2.39 -8.33
N LEU A 790 -21.92 3.52 -7.82
CA LEU A 790 -21.11 4.45 -7.05
C LEU A 790 -20.92 3.92 -5.63
N ILE A 791 -19.68 3.91 -5.15
CA ILE A 791 -19.33 3.44 -3.80
C ILE A 791 -18.86 4.65 -2.97
N PRO A 792 -19.40 4.88 -1.75
CA PRO A 792 -18.88 5.90 -0.86
C PRO A 792 -17.41 5.66 -0.53
N GLU A 793 -16.57 6.66 -0.74
CA GLU A 793 -15.12 6.58 -0.53
C GLU A 793 -14.71 7.26 0.79
N ARG A 794 -15.18 8.48 1.02
CA ARG A 794 -14.86 9.29 2.21
C ARG A 794 -16.00 10.24 2.56
N LEU A 795 -16.17 10.53 3.85
CA LEU A 795 -17.09 11.55 4.32
C LEU A 795 -16.41 12.93 4.26
N VAL A 796 -17.13 13.92 3.74
CA VAL A 796 -16.69 15.32 3.69
C VAL A 796 -17.81 16.22 4.21
N TRP A 797 -17.43 17.44 4.58
CA TRP A 797 -18.34 18.50 4.96
C TRP A 797 -18.35 19.59 3.91
N PHE A 798 -19.54 20.13 3.61
CA PHE A 798 -19.70 21.29 2.76
C PHE A 798 -20.39 22.41 3.55
N LEU A 799 -19.81 23.61 3.52
CA LEU A 799 -20.29 24.76 4.28
C LEU A 799 -20.79 25.85 3.33
N PRO A 800 -22.05 25.78 2.85
CA PRO A 800 -22.61 26.69 1.83
C PRO A 800 -22.92 28.10 2.36
N HIS A 801 -23.15 28.24 3.66
CA HIS A 801 -23.48 29.50 4.31
C HIS A 801 -22.62 29.64 5.56
N VAL A 802 -21.71 30.62 5.55
CA VAL A 802 -20.72 30.84 6.61
C VAL A 802 -20.74 32.31 7.01
N PHE A 803 -20.82 32.57 8.30
CA PHE A 803 -20.92 33.90 8.89
C PHE A 803 -19.76 34.12 9.85
N VAL A 804 -19.05 35.23 9.70
CA VAL A 804 -17.88 35.54 10.52
C VAL A 804 -17.93 36.93 11.12
N SER A 805 -17.31 37.09 12.29
CA SER A 805 -17.25 38.38 12.99
C SER A 805 -16.19 39.36 12.48
N THR A 806 -15.30 38.93 11.55
CA THR A 806 -14.21 39.78 11.06
C THR A 806 -14.04 39.71 9.54
N GLY A 807 -13.67 40.84 8.94
CA GLY A 807 -13.38 40.91 7.50
C GLY A 807 -12.13 40.11 7.10
N ALA A 808 -11.17 39.96 8.03
CA ALA A 808 -9.97 39.16 7.82
C ALA A 808 -10.30 37.68 7.59
N ALA A 809 -11.16 37.11 8.46
CA ALA A 809 -11.66 35.75 8.30
C ALA A 809 -12.41 35.54 6.98
N ALA A 810 -13.21 36.52 6.58
CA ALA A 810 -13.96 36.47 5.33
C ALA A 810 -13.05 36.49 4.10
N ALA A 811 -12.07 37.40 4.06
CA ALA A 811 -11.10 37.50 2.97
C ALA A 811 -10.26 36.22 2.85
N ALA A 812 -9.62 35.81 3.96
CA ALA A 812 -8.81 34.60 4.04
C ALA A 812 -9.56 33.34 3.60
N GLY A 813 -10.75 33.11 4.17
CA GLY A 813 -11.55 31.92 3.89
C GLY A 813 -11.95 31.82 2.41
N ARG A 814 -12.34 32.94 1.80
CA ARG A 814 -12.72 33.01 0.38
C ARG A 814 -11.52 32.86 -0.54
N GLU A 815 -10.41 33.54 -0.24
CA GLU A 815 -9.28 33.63 -1.16
C GLU A 815 -8.38 32.40 -1.16
N ILE A 816 -8.28 31.72 -0.01
CA ILE A 816 -7.37 30.58 0.15
C ILE A 816 -8.12 29.28 -0.14
N TYR A 817 -9.27 29.07 0.52
CA TYR A 817 -10.02 27.81 0.45
C TYR A 817 -11.24 27.86 -0.48
N GLY A 818 -11.96 28.98 -0.50
CA GLY A 818 -13.22 29.13 -1.25
C GLY A 818 -14.47 29.14 -0.36
N PHE A 819 -14.37 29.52 0.92
CA PHE A 819 -15.54 29.69 1.77
C PHE A 819 -16.40 30.89 1.32
N PRO A 820 -17.74 30.74 1.26
CA PRO A 820 -18.66 31.85 1.01
C PRO A 820 -18.96 32.62 2.31
N LYS A 821 -17.92 33.23 2.91
CA LYS A 821 -18.03 33.95 4.19
C LYS A 821 -18.67 35.33 4.03
N SER A 822 -19.70 35.59 4.83
CA SER A 822 -20.31 36.91 5.04
C SER A 822 -19.92 37.47 6.40
N VAL A 823 -19.63 38.78 6.46
CA VAL A 823 -19.31 39.46 7.72
C VAL A 823 -20.60 39.87 8.42
N VAL A 824 -20.75 39.52 9.69
CA VAL A 824 -21.94 39.80 10.50
C VAL A 824 -21.55 40.29 11.90
N ASP A 825 -22.46 41.03 12.52
CA ASP A 825 -22.40 41.26 13.96
C ASP A 825 -22.95 40.03 14.68
N VAL A 826 -22.26 39.60 15.73
CA VAL A 826 -22.63 38.43 16.52
C VAL A 826 -22.92 38.86 17.95
N GLU A 827 -24.16 38.66 18.39
CA GLU A 827 -24.52 38.74 19.80
C GLU A 827 -24.58 37.32 20.38
N VAL A 828 -23.89 37.07 21.49
CA VAL A 828 -23.93 35.79 22.18
C VAL A 828 -24.12 36.00 23.69
N ARG A 829 -25.02 35.24 24.30
CA ARG A 829 -25.19 35.18 25.76
C ARG A 829 -25.07 33.74 26.24
N ARG A 830 -24.33 33.54 27.33
CA ARG A 830 -24.02 32.22 27.91
C ARG A 830 -24.23 32.23 29.41
N SER A 831 -24.84 31.17 29.93
CA SER A 831 -25.04 30.90 31.37
C SER A 831 -23.92 30.07 31.97
N SER A 832 -23.12 29.41 31.13
CA SER A 832 -21.92 28.66 31.50
C SER A 832 -20.93 28.66 30.35
N GLU A 833 -19.70 28.20 30.60
CA GLU A 833 -18.64 28.11 29.60
C GLU A 833 -19.08 27.36 28.32
N HIS A 834 -19.93 26.34 28.46
CA HIS A 834 -20.28 25.44 27.36
C HIS A 834 -21.74 25.55 26.87
N ALA A 835 -22.55 26.44 27.43
CA ALA A 835 -23.97 26.55 27.09
C ALA A 835 -24.33 27.93 26.53
N ILE A 836 -24.59 27.98 25.22
CA ILE A 836 -25.19 29.15 24.57
C ILE A 836 -26.68 29.19 24.92
N ASP A 837 -27.12 30.31 25.51
CA ASP A 837 -28.55 30.54 25.75
C ASP A 837 -29.18 31.39 24.66
N TYR A 838 -28.37 32.26 24.06
CA TYR A 838 -28.76 33.16 22.99
C TYR A 838 -27.61 33.36 22.00
N LEU A 839 -27.92 33.29 20.71
CA LEU A 839 -27.04 33.70 19.61
C LEU A 839 -27.87 34.47 18.58
N SER A 840 -27.42 35.64 18.14
CA SER A 840 -28.05 36.40 17.05
C SER A 840 -26.98 36.83 16.05
N LEU A 841 -27.30 36.71 14.76
CA LEU A 841 -26.48 37.18 13.65
C LEU A 841 -27.22 38.32 12.94
N GLU A 842 -26.61 39.50 12.89
CA GLU A 842 -27.12 40.65 12.15
C GLU A 842 -26.14 41.03 11.03
N GLY A 843 -26.65 41.23 9.82
CA GLY A 843 -25.81 41.54 8.68
C GLY A 843 -26.58 42.19 7.54
N GLU A 844 -25.88 42.43 6.43
CA GLU A 844 -26.48 43.01 5.23
C GLU A 844 -27.41 42.00 4.54
N VAL A 845 -28.64 42.41 4.26
CA VAL A 845 -29.68 41.58 3.65
C VAL A 845 -30.35 42.27 2.48
N LEU A 846 -30.87 41.47 1.55
CA LEU A 846 -31.86 41.87 0.57
C LEU A 846 -33.09 41.02 0.82
N GLU A 847 -34.21 41.66 1.14
CA GLU A 847 -35.48 40.97 1.41
C GLU A 847 -35.97 40.23 0.16
N ARG A 848 -35.89 40.88 -1.01
CA ARG A 848 -36.34 40.34 -2.31
C ARG A 848 -35.30 40.59 -3.40
N ASN A 849 -35.21 39.69 -4.37
CA ASN A 849 -34.33 39.83 -5.53
C ASN A 849 -35.03 40.64 -6.64
N THR A 850 -35.14 41.96 -6.45
CA THR A 850 -35.67 42.91 -7.45
C THR A 850 -34.75 44.13 -7.54
N PRO A 851 -34.64 44.80 -8.70
CA PRO A 851 -33.83 46.01 -8.85
C PRO A 851 -34.20 47.13 -7.86
N GLU A 852 -35.43 47.14 -7.35
CA GLU A 852 -35.96 48.17 -6.45
C GLU A 852 -35.68 47.88 -4.96
N THR A 853 -35.24 46.67 -4.61
CA THR A 853 -34.98 46.31 -3.21
C THR A 853 -33.69 46.96 -2.71
N ARG A 854 -33.82 47.84 -1.71
CA ARG A 854 -32.68 48.44 -1.02
C ARG A 854 -32.10 47.44 0.00
N GLY A 855 -30.78 47.24 -0.03
CA GLY A 855 -30.08 46.50 1.01
C GLY A 855 -30.18 47.18 2.38
N THR A 856 -30.48 46.42 3.41
CA THR A 856 -30.58 46.88 4.80
C THR A 856 -29.74 45.99 5.71
N ARG A 857 -29.51 46.41 6.96
CA ARG A 857 -29.02 45.51 8.00
C ARG A 857 -30.20 44.94 8.75
N ALA A 858 -30.26 43.62 8.88
CA ALA A 858 -31.30 42.94 9.63
C ALA A 858 -30.78 41.63 10.20
N ARG A 859 -31.54 41.10 11.16
CA ARG A 859 -31.27 39.79 11.75
C ARG A 859 -31.42 38.69 10.70
N ILE A 860 -30.35 37.92 10.52
CA ILE A 860 -30.26 36.78 9.59
C ILE A 860 -30.73 35.52 10.30
N LEU A 861 -30.18 35.25 11.49
CA LEU A 861 -30.43 34.03 12.26
C LEU A 861 -30.42 34.32 13.76
N GLU A 862 -31.24 33.60 14.52
CA GLU A 862 -31.29 33.63 15.97
C GLU A 862 -31.40 32.20 16.53
N VAL A 863 -30.73 31.96 17.65
CA VAL A 863 -30.84 30.74 18.46
C VAL A 863 -31.25 31.15 19.86
N THR A 864 -32.31 30.53 20.37
CA THR A 864 -32.76 30.71 21.76
C THR A 864 -32.89 29.37 22.47
N ARG A 865 -32.48 29.33 23.74
CA ARG A 865 -32.61 28.15 24.60
C ARG A 865 -33.70 28.37 25.66
N SER A 866 -34.67 27.47 25.75
CA SER A 866 -35.77 27.54 26.74
C SER A 866 -35.70 26.41 27.77
N ASN A 867 -35.73 26.77 29.07
CA ASN A 867 -35.85 25.95 30.30
C ASN A 867 -35.01 24.66 30.43
N ALA A 868 -34.27 24.58 31.54
CA ALA A 868 -33.51 23.41 31.98
C ALA A 868 -34.39 22.45 32.78
N SER A 869 -34.82 21.35 32.17
CA SER A 869 -35.14 20.13 32.91
C SER A 869 -34.04 19.11 32.65
N PRO A 870 -33.62 18.31 33.65
CA PRO A 870 -32.68 17.23 33.41
C PRO A 870 -33.38 16.16 32.57
N GLY A 871 -33.16 16.21 31.26
CA GLY A 871 -33.27 15.01 30.45
C GLY A 871 -32.15 14.04 30.84
N PRO A 872 -32.34 12.72 30.71
CA PRO A 872 -31.30 11.75 31.03
C PRO A 872 -29.99 12.10 30.29
N LEU A 873 -28.85 11.85 30.92
CA LEU A 873 -27.54 11.87 30.24
C LEU A 873 -27.64 10.95 29.02
N ARG A 874 -27.55 11.51 27.82
CA ARG A 874 -27.50 10.76 26.56
C ARG A 874 -26.14 10.97 25.94
N SER A 875 -25.54 9.88 25.45
CA SER A 875 -24.29 9.98 24.71
C SER A 875 -24.55 10.58 23.32
N VAL A 876 -23.52 11.18 22.73
CA VAL A 876 -23.52 11.58 21.30
C VAL A 876 -23.85 10.38 20.40
N GLY A 877 -23.48 9.16 20.82
CA GLY A 877 -23.84 7.91 20.14
C GLY A 877 -25.34 7.59 20.19
N ASP A 878 -26.02 7.85 21.32
CA ASP A 878 -27.48 7.64 21.44
C ASP A 878 -28.26 8.63 20.57
N MET A 879 -27.76 9.85 20.49
CA MET A 879 -28.32 10.94 19.70
C MET A 879 -28.15 10.70 18.19
N ILE A 880 -26.96 10.30 17.75
CA ILE A 880 -26.69 9.88 16.36
C ILE A 880 -27.48 8.60 16.03
N GLY A 881 -27.61 7.67 16.98
CA GLY A 881 -28.43 6.48 16.85
C GLY A 881 -29.91 6.77 16.64
N ASP A 882 -30.47 7.74 17.36
CA ASP A 882 -31.89 8.16 17.22
C ASP A 882 -32.15 8.95 15.92
N ILE A 883 -31.18 9.76 15.47
CA ILE A 883 -31.25 10.49 14.19
C ILE A 883 -31.13 9.53 13.00
N ALA A 884 -30.30 8.48 13.11
CA ALA A 884 -30.07 7.51 12.05
C ALA A 884 -31.11 6.39 12.00
N ARG A 885 -31.74 6.04 13.14
CA ARG A 885 -32.71 4.92 13.26
C ARG A 885 -33.84 4.90 12.22
N PRO A 886 -34.47 6.04 11.86
CA PRO A 886 -35.53 6.04 10.84
C PRO A 886 -35.02 5.76 9.42
N PHE A 887 -33.71 5.89 9.18
CA PHE A 887 -33.09 5.88 7.85
C PHE A 887 -32.08 4.73 7.65
N ASP A 888 -31.71 4.02 8.71
CA ASP A 888 -30.85 2.84 8.72
C ASP A 888 -31.23 1.88 9.87
N PRO A 889 -32.21 0.98 9.66
CA PRO A 889 -32.66 0.02 10.68
C PRO A 889 -31.57 -0.97 11.13
N SER A 890 -30.47 -1.08 10.37
CA SER A 890 -29.39 -2.05 10.59
C SER A 890 -28.26 -1.54 11.50
N GLY A 891 -28.15 -0.22 11.70
CA GLY A 891 -27.14 0.42 12.58
C GLY A 891 -25.71 0.50 12.02
N GLU A 892 -25.42 -0.09 10.85
CA GLU A 892 -24.08 -0.11 10.26
C GLU A 892 -23.58 1.28 9.84
N ARG A 893 -24.43 2.13 9.23
CA ARG A 893 -24.02 3.47 8.72
C ARG A 893 -23.97 4.52 9.82
N ALA A 894 -24.82 4.40 10.84
CA ALA A 894 -24.81 5.25 12.02
C ALA A 894 -23.46 5.18 12.76
N SER A 895 -22.86 3.99 12.82
CA SER A 895 -21.54 3.78 13.42
C SER A 895 -20.40 4.42 12.61
N SER A 896 -20.55 4.60 11.29
CA SER A 896 -19.56 5.24 10.43
C SER A 896 -19.63 6.78 10.54
N LEU A 897 -20.84 7.34 10.60
CA LEU A 897 -21.04 8.77 10.86
C LEU A 897 -20.54 9.14 12.27
N ALA A 898 -20.86 8.34 13.30
CA ALA A 898 -20.36 8.55 14.66
C ALA A 898 -18.82 8.45 14.75
N ARG A 899 -18.20 7.52 14.00
CA ARG A 899 -16.72 7.39 13.91
C ARG A 899 -16.05 8.59 13.23
N SER A 900 -16.74 9.27 12.30
CA SER A 900 -16.20 10.43 11.59
C SER A 900 -16.16 11.72 12.41
N PHE A 901 -16.92 11.79 13.50
CA PHE A 901 -16.89 12.90 14.45
C PHE A 901 -15.77 12.79 15.51
N THR A 902 -15.00 11.70 15.52
CA THR A 902 -13.97 11.46 16.53
C THR A 902 -12.56 11.40 15.94
N ALA A 903 -11.85 12.53 16.15
CA ALA A 903 -10.48 12.65 16.69
C ALA A 903 -9.22 12.76 15.80
N ASP A 904 -9.31 12.91 14.47
CA ASP A 904 -8.14 13.33 13.65
C ASP A 904 -8.36 14.58 12.77
N GLY A 905 -9.56 15.18 12.84
CA GLY A 905 -9.96 16.32 12.02
C GLY A 905 -11.06 16.00 11.01
N VAL A 906 -11.59 17.03 10.35
CA VAL A 906 -12.67 16.93 9.36
C VAL A 906 -12.19 17.40 7.99
N THR A 907 -12.59 16.71 6.93
CA THR A 907 -12.34 17.15 5.55
C THR A 907 -13.48 18.03 5.08
N ILE A 908 -13.16 19.21 4.58
CA ILE A 908 -14.10 20.17 4.02
C ILE A 908 -13.88 20.26 2.51
N ALA A 909 -14.96 20.19 1.75
CA ALA A 909 -14.96 20.41 0.31
C ALA A 909 -15.35 21.85 -0.03
N PHE A 910 -14.72 22.41 -1.05
CA PHE A 910 -14.88 23.81 -1.44
C PHE A 910 -15.06 23.96 -2.94
N LEU A 911 -15.83 24.99 -3.32
CA LEU A 911 -15.78 25.60 -4.64
C LEU A 911 -15.00 26.91 -4.54
N LYS A 912 -13.74 26.90 -4.96
CA LYS A 912 -12.91 28.10 -5.02
C LYS A 912 -13.05 28.74 -6.40
N GLN A 913 -13.60 29.95 -6.47
CA GLN A 913 -13.76 30.65 -7.74
C GLN A 913 -13.71 32.17 -7.62
N PHE A 914 -13.23 32.83 -8.68
CA PHE A 914 -13.19 34.29 -8.82
C PHE A 914 -13.75 34.69 -10.18
N ARG A 915 -14.53 35.78 -10.23
CA ARG A 915 -15.09 36.30 -11.48
C ARG A 915 -14.00 36.85 -12.38
N ASP A 916 -14.15 36.63 -13.68
CA ASP A 916 -13.32 37.31 -14.67
C ASP A 916 -13.68 38.80 -14.75
N VAL A 917 -12.68 39.65 -14.99
CA VAL A 917 -12.87 41.11 -15.01
C VAL A 917 -13.59 41.59 -16.27
N HIS A 918 -13.42 40.90 -17.40
CA HIS A 918 -14.05 41.23 -18.68
C HIS A 918 -15.38 40.48 -18.86
N HIS A 919 -15.38 39.19 -18.53
CA HIS A 919 -16.55 38.32 -18.59
C HIS A 919 -17.06 38.04 -17.18
N THR A 920 -17.72 39.02 -16.58
CA THR A 920 -18.13 38.96 -15.16
C THR A 920 -19.15 37.87 -14.83
N ASP A 921 -19.76 37.24 -15.84
CA ASP A 921 -20.60 36.04 -15.76
C ASP A 921 -19.79 34.72 -15.81
N ARG A 922 -18.48 34.80 -15.97
CA ARG A 922 -17.51 33.69 -16.00
C ARG A 922 -16.52 33.80 -14.85
N ALA A 923 -15.79 32.71 -14.61
CA ALA A 923 -14.76 32.65 -13.59
C ALA A 923 -13.36 32.65 -14.24
N CYS A 924 -12.46 33.54 -13.81
CA CYS A 924 -11.05 33.52 -14.21
C CYS A 924 -10.25 32.44 -13.47
N TYR A 925 -10.83 31.89 -12.40
CA TYR A 925 -10.35 30.73 -11.67
C TYR A 925 -11.57 29.98 -11.13
N GLN A 926 -11.60 28.67 -11.29
CA GLN A 926 -12.62 27.81 -10.68
C GLN A 926 -12.01 26.44 -10.39
N ALA A 927 -12.09 25.98 -9.14
CA ALA A 927 -11.55 24.70 -8.72
C ALA A 927 -12.37 24.06 -7.59
N ILE A 928 -12.35 22.73 -7.55
CA ILE A 928 -12.80 21.93 -6.42
C ILE A 928 -11.59 21.67 -5.54
N ILE A 929 -11.65 22.14 -4.30
CA ILE A 929 -10.60 21.99 -3.31
C ILE A 929 -11.14 21.12 -2.16
N GLU A 930 -10.30 20.27 -1.59
CA GLU A 930 -10.54 19.65 -0.29
C GLU A 930 -9.43 20.06 0.67
N ALA A 931 -9.77 20.50 1.88
CA ALA A 931 -8.80 20.81 2.93
C ALA A 931 -9.21 20.14 4.24
N LYS A 932 -8.21 19.83 5.08
CA LYS A 932 -8.44 19.18 6.36
C LYS A 932 -8.34 20.19 7.50
N ALA A 933 -9.37 20.27 8.32
CA ALA A 933 -9.31 20.91 9.62
C ALA A 933 -8.78 19.87 10.63
N ALA A 934 -7.46 19.78 10.75
CA ALA A 934 -6.76 18.83 11.60
C ALA A 934 -6.83 19.26 13.06
N VAL A 935 -7.58 18.50 13.87
CA VAL A 935 -7.68 18.73 15.31
C VAL A 935 -6.33 18.42 15.96
N ARG A 936 -5.80 19.35 16.75
CA ARG A 936 -4.53 19.22 17.48
C ARG A 936 -4.74 18.76 18.91
N THR A 937 -5.72 19.33 19.57
CA THR A 937 -6.05 19.08 20.96
C THR A 937 -7.56 19.10 21.13
N VAL A 938 -8.12 18.16 21.87
CA VAL A 938 -9.51 18.22 22.35
C VAL A 938 -9.45 18.40 23.86
N ARG A 939 -10.07 19.47 24.37
CA ARG A 939 -10.12 19.80 25.80
C ARG A 939 -11.36 19.24 26.48
N GLY A 940 -12.47 19.13 25.75
CA GLY A 940 -13.72 18.58 26.27
C GLY A 940 -14.82 18.55 25.22
N TYR A 941 -15.87 17.78 25.47
CA TYR A 941 -17.10 17.79 24.67
C TYR A 941 -18.25 17.22 25.50
N GLY A 942 -19.49 17.54 25.13
CA GLY A 942 -20.66 16.99 25.79
C GLY A 942 -21.98 17.50 25.22
N PRO A 943 -23.12 16.91 25.64
CA PRO A 943 -24.43 17.44 25.28
C PRO A 943 -24.71 18.76 26.01
N ILE A 944 -25.49 19.64 25.39
CA ILE A 944 -26.03 20.84 26.05
C ILE A 944 -27.50 20.58 26.41
N PRO A 945 -27.87 20.55 27.71
CA PRO A 945 -29.26 20.32 28.12
C PRO A 945 -30.22 21.41 27.63
N GLY A 946 -31.51 21.12 27.58
CA GLY A 946 -32.54 22.11 27.22
C GLY A 946 -32.96 22.07 25.74
N SER A 947 -33.95 22.89 25.41
CA SER A 947 -34.53 22.96 24.06
C SER A 947 -34.00 24.19 23.32
N PHE A 948 -33.46 23.98 22.12
CA PHE A 948 -32.95 25.05 21.25
C PHE A 948 -33.93 25.31 20.12
N GLN A 949 -34.40 26.55 20.02
CA GLN A 949 -35.15 27.05 18.88
C GLN A 949 -34.21 27.85 17.99
N VAL A 950 -34.11 27.48 16.71
CA VAL A 950 -33.38 28.25 15.70
C VAL A 950 -34.41 28.93 14.81
N SER A 951 -34.31 30.25 14.65
CA SER A 951 -35.17 31.07 13.80
C SER A 951 -34.32 31.90 12.86
N TRP A 952 -34.91 32.34 11.76
CA TRP A 952 -34.19 33.12 10.75
C TRP A 952 -35.13 34.01 9.94
N GLY A 953 -34.59 35.10 9.40
CA GLY A 953 -35.33 36.03 8.56
C GLY A 953 -35.61 35.49 7.16
N ASP A 954 -36.71 35.92 6.56
CA ASP A 954 -37.02 35.63 5.15
C ASP A 954 -36.31 36.65 4.25
N HIS A 955 -35.04 36.37 3.94
CA HIS A 955 -34.19 37.24 3.14
C HIS A 955 -33.72 36.51 1.88
N ALA A 956 -34.06 37.04 0.70
CA ALA A 956 -33.65 36.46 -0.58
C ALA A 956 -32.12 36.36 -0.76
N SER A 957 -31.33 37.21 -0.09
CA SER A 957 -29.86 37.12 -0.10
C SER A 957 -29.31 35.97 0.75
N HIS A 958 -30.11 35.33 1.61
CA HIS A 958 -29.71 34.23 2.48
C HIS A 958 -30.69 33.05 2.36
N PRO A 959 -30.68 32.32 1.23
CA PRO A 959 -31.72 31.36 0.88
C PRO A 959 -31.61 29.99 1.59
N PHE A 960 -31.20 29.94 2.87
CA PHE A 960 -30.97 28.68 3.61
C PHE A 960 -32.20 27.77 3.65
N THR A 961 -33.43 28.32 3.69
CA THR A 961 -34.67 27.51 3.68
C THR A 961 -34.77 26.68 2.41
N ALA A 962 -34.48 27.29 1.25
CA ALA A 962 -34.54 26.63 -0.04
C ALA A 962 -33.32 25.74 -0.30
N ASP A 963 -32.12 26.25 0.00
CA ASP A 963 -30.85 25.57 -0.28
C ASP A 963 -30.65 24.32 0.60
N LEU A 964 -31.05 24.38 1.87
CA LEU A 964 -30.88 23.28 2.83
C LEU A 964 -32.18 22.48 3.05
N GLY A 965 -33.32 22.97 2.54
CA GLY A 965 -34.63 22.36 2.77
C GLY A 965 -35.05 22.39 4.24
N LEU A 966 -34.89 23.54 4.89
CA LEU A 966 -35.33 23.77 6.28
C LEU A 966 -36.78 24.25 6.33
N GLU A 967 -37.38 24.32 7.52
CA GLU A 967 -38.73 24.86 7.72
C GLU A 967 -38.75 26.40 7.58
N PRO A 968 -39.74 27.01 6.90
CA PRO A 968 -39.83 28.46 6.80
C PRO A 968 -39.89 29.14 8.18
N GLY A 969 -39.05 30.17 8.39
CA GLY A 969 -39.01 30.98 9.62
C GLY A 969 -38.27 30.39 10.82
N GLY A 970 -37.97 29.09 10.83
CA GLY A 970 -37.21 28.45 11.90
C GLY A 970 -37.71 27.07 12.29
N GLN A 971 -36.90 26.33 13.05
CA GLN A 971 -37.26 25.02 13.61
C GLN A 971 -36.50 24.74 14.92
N LYS A 972 -37.02 23.79 15.68
CA LYS A 972 -36.37 23.27 16.89
C LYS A 972 -35.20 22.36 16.54
N ALA A 973 -34.06 22.52 17.21
CA ALA A 973 -32.93 21.61 17.05
C ALA A 973 -33.27 20.22 17.62
N LEU A 974 -32.88 19.18 16.89
CA LEU A 974 -33.03 17.79 17.31
C LEU A 974 -32.07 17.45 18.46
N ALA A 975 -30.95 18.16 18.50
CA ALA A 975 -29.80 17.87 19.33
C ALA A 975 -28.91 19.11 19.47
N ALA A 976 -28.22 19.22 20.61
CA ALA A 976 -27.24 20.26 20.88
C ALA A 976 -26.04 19.68 21.62
N THR A 977 -24.83 19.97 21.13
CA THR A 977 -23.56 19.53 21.73
C THR A 977 -22.56 20.66 21.76
N TRP A 978 -21.63 20.62 22.71
CA TRP A 978 -20.46 21.48 22.75
C TRP A 978 -19.19 20.66 22.56
N VAL A 979 -18.15 21.29 22.02
CA VAL A 979 -16.80 20.74 21.94
C VAL A 979 -15.77 21.86 22.02
N ASP A 980 -14.76 21.67 22.84
CA ASP A 980 -13.62 22.57 22.99
C ASP A 980 -12.37 21.90 22.45
N PHE A 981 -11.72 22.56 21.50
CA PHE A 981 -10.60 22.00 20.77
C PHE A 981 -9.67 23.08 20.21
N ASP A 982 -8.51 22.66 19.71
CA ASP A 982 -7.63 23.45 18.86
C ASP A 982 -7.51 22.73 17.54
N PHE A 983 -7.45 23.46 16.44
CA PHE A 983 -7.25 22.85 15.13
C PHE A 983 -6.40 23.71 14.22
N VAL A 984 -5.83 23.04 13.22
CA VAL A 984 -5.13 23.67 12.11
C VAL A 984 -5.92 23.38 10.85
N MET A 985 -6.37 24.44 10.17
CA MET A 985 -6.80 24.31 8.78
C MET A 985 -5.56 24.15 7.92
N GLU A 986 -5.33 22.93 7.46
CA GLU A 986 -4.22 22.56 6.58
C GLU A 986 -4.41 23.18 5.20
N SER A 987 -3.32 23.28 4.43
CA SER A 987 -3.39 23.74 3.05
C SER A 987 -4.32 22.85 2.21
N GLY A 988 -5.09 23.50 1.33
CA GLY A 988 -6.07 22.80 0.49
C GLY A 988 -5.42 22.02 -0.65
N ARG A 989 -5.95 20.83 -0.94
CA ARG A 989 -5.61 20.04 -2.12
C ARG A 989 -6.61 20.30 -3.23
N GLU A 990 -6.12 20.72 -4.39
CA GLU A 990 -6.93 20.81 -5.60
C GLU A 990 -7.26 19.41 -6.12
N LEU A 991 -8.55 19.09 -6.23
CA LEU A 991 -9.03 17.87 -6.86
C LEU A 991 -9.25 18.04 -8.36
N PHE A 992 -9.65 19.24 -8.75
CA PHE A 992 -9.92 19.62 -10.12
C PHE A 992 -9.86 21.14 -10.25
N ARG A 993 -9.28 21.63 -11.34
CA ARG A 993 -9.36 23.03 -11.78
C ARG A 993 -9.93 23.08 -13.18
N ALA A 994 -10.88 23.99 -13.39
CA ALA A 994 -11.37 24.30 -14.71
C ALA A 994 -10.30 25.13 -15.44
N ASP A 995 -9.55 24.50 -16.33
CA ASP A 995 -8.56 25.20 -17.14
C ASP A 995 -9.25 26.09 -18.18
N GLY A 996 -8.89 27.38 -18.22
CA GLY A 996 -9.28 28.32 -19.27
C GLY A 996 -8.46 28.19 -20.57
N ARG A 997 -7.48 27.27 -20.60
CA ARG A 997 -6.70 26.97 -21.80
C ARG A 997 -7.41 25.85 -22.53
N GLY A 998 -8.07 26.19 -23.64
CA GLY A 998 -8.34 25.20 -24.68
C GLY A 998 -7.01 24.52 -25.12
N PRO A 999 -7.07 23.35 -25.78
CA PRO A 999 -5.90 22.52 -26.12
C PRO A 999 -4.86 23.15 -27.08
N PHE A 1000 -4.85 24.47 -27.28
CA PHE A 1000 -4.02 25.17 -28.27
C PHE A 1000 -2.99 26.16 -27.71
N ALA A 1001 -2.81 26.27 -26.39
CA ALA A 1001 -1.80 27.17 -25.81
C ALA A 1001 -0.42 26.50 -25.54
N ALA A 1002 -0.11 25.42 -26.26
CA ALA A 1002 1.19 24.73 -26.22
C ALA A 1002 2.00 24.90 -27.53
N LEU A 1003 1.69 25.92 -28.32
CA LEU A 1003 2.50 26.37 -29.44
C LEU A 1003 2.80 27.86 -29.25
N GLY A 1004 3.97 28.12 -28.69
CA GLY A 1004 4.57 29.44 -28.50
C GLY A 1004 6.04 29.26 -28.21
#